data_AF-A0A8T2JTE4-F1
#
_entry.id   AF-A0A8T2JTE4-F1
#
_cell.length_a   1.000
_cell.length_b   1.000
_cell.length_c   1.000
_cell.angle_alpha   90.00
_cell.angle_beta   90.00
_cell.angle_gamma   90.00
#
_symmetry.space_group_name_H-M   'P 1'
#
loop_
_entity.id
_entity.type
_entity.pdbx_description
1 polymer ?
#
loop_
_entity_poly.entity_id
_entity_poly.type
_entity_poly.pdbx_seq_one_letter_code
_entity_poly.pdbx_strand_id
1 'polypeptide(L)'
;MCRSVTFLLAVWLTPVYGSFESNTTGCRIIHPPRDGGIRYKGLTLSQVKAVETLPVDYEIEFVCRGEREVSGPKVRKCQHDGTWTDMDKPSRCLHTCSRMHLKLENGRAEVRGMGHVPMEGTSVHFTCDPGFLLVGSSHSLCTKTGKWDHPKPTCQGKRALHVGALFPMSGGWPGGQACHPAAQMALEDVNNRKDILPEYELRLIHHDSQCDPGQATRYLYELLYNDPIKIMLMPGCSSVSTLVAEAARMWHLIVLSYGSSSPALSNRQRFPTFFRTHPSATLHNPTRVQLFKKWGWTKIATIQQTTEVFTSTLDDLEERVKEAGIEITFRQSFFSDPAIPVKDLKRQDARIIVGLFYETEARKVFCEVYKERLFGKKYVWFLIGWYADNWFKIPDPAINCTVDEMTMAVEGHVTTEIVMLNPENTRGISNMTSQEFMEKLKRRLGENPDVTGGLQEAPLAYDAIWALALALNKTAYELSKMGLRLEDFNYNNKIISDEIYRAMNSSSFDGVSGHVVFDASGSRMAWTLIEQLQDGIYKKIGYYDSTKDNLSWYNNDKWIGGSPPADHTKVIITFRYLSQKLFISVSVLAGLGILLGFVCLSFNIYNSHVRYIQNSQPHLNNVTAAGCILALAAVFPLGLDGHHIEKWHFPLVCQARLWLLGLGFSLAYGSMFTKIWWIHTAFTKKDDKKERRKLSQTLEPWKLYTTVSLLLGLDIITLGIWQIVDPLHRSIEEFTKEEPRGDLDVLILPQLEHCSSLKMNTWLGIVYGSKGLLLLLGIFLAYETKSVSTEKINDHRAVGMAIYNVAVSTIRYIHSRGI
;
A
#
# COMPACT_ATOMS: atom_id res chain seq x y z
N MET A 1 -48.80 -52.05 23.74
CA MET A 1 -48.51 -53.50 23.76
C MET A 1 -48.72 -53.94 25.22
N CYS A 2 -49.68 -54.81 25.62
CA CYS A 2 -50.09 -56.13 25.10
C CYS A 2 -48.89 -57.08 25.01
N ARG A 3 -48.85 -58.27 25.63
CA ARG A 3 -49.82 -59.17 26.31
C ARG A 3 -49.12 -59.83 27.54
N SER A 4 -49.68 -60.59 28.49
CA SER A 4 -51.01 -60.97 29.06
C SER A 4 -50.68 -61.90 30.28
N VAL A 5 -51.52 -62.57 31.11
CA VAL A 5 -52.97 -62.82 31.38
C VAL A 5 -53.03 -63.36 32.84
N THR A 6 -54.12 -63.64 33.59
CA THR A 6 -55.45 -63.06 33.94
C THR A 6 -56.11 -64.06 34.95
N PHE A 7 -57.29 -63.78 35.51
CA PHE A 7 -58.11 -64.60 36.45
C PHE A 7 -57.71 -64.59 37.95
N LEU A 8 -58.63 -64.67 38.92
CA LEU A 8 -59.99 -64.08 39.02
C LEU A 8 -60.51 -64.11 40.48
N LEU A 9 -61.63 -63.43 40.73
CA LEU A 9 -62.56 -63.53 41.87
C LEU A 9 -62.60 -64.88 42.62
N ALA A 10 -62.58 -64.84 43.96
CA ALA A 10 -63.79 -65.00 44.80
C ALA A 10 -63.46 -64.85 46.31
N VAL A 11 -64.47 -64.53 47.13
CA VAL A 11 -64.40 -64.49 48.61
C VAL A 11 -65.52 -65.36 49.16
N TRP A 12 -65.27 -66.21 50.17
CA TRP A 12 -66.01 -66.30 51.46
C TRP A 12 -65.88 -67.62 52.23
N LEU A 13 -66.00 -67.48 53.57
CA LEU A 13 -66.48 -68.41 54.61
C LEU A 13 -65.55 -69.45 55.29
N THR A 14 -65.71 -69.49 56.62
CA THR A 14 -65.10 -70.38 57.66
C THR A 14 -63.59 -70.23 57.87
N PRO A 15 -63.14 -70.13 59.14
CA PRO A 15 -62.93 -71.34 59.96
C PRO A 15 -63.30 -71.21 61.46
N VAL A 16 -63.66 -72.32 62.12
CA VAL A 16 -63.66 -72.47 63.60
C VAL A 16 -63.37 -73.94 63.97
N TYR A 17 -62.65 -74.17 65.09
CA TYR A 17 -62.16 -75.45 65.63
C TYR A 17 -61.16 -76.20 64.74
N GLY A 18 -60.05 -76.74 65.24
CA GLY A 18 -59.41 -76.71 66.57
C GLY A 18 -57.96 -77.24 66.41
N SER A 19 -57.09 -77.32 67.42
CA SER A 19 -57.24 -77.19 68.87
C SER A 19 -55.86 -77.26 69.54
N PHE A 20 -55.64 -76.51 70.64
CA PHE A 20 -54.56 -76.72 71.63
C PHE A 20 -53.11 -76.52 71.09
N GLU A 21 -52.09 -76.18 71.89
CA GLU A 21 -51.98 -76.05 73.35
C GLU A 21 -51.02 -74.91 73.75
N SER A 22 -51.10 -74.45 75.01
CA SER A 22 -50.11 -73.62 75.74
C SER A 22 -49.31 -72.56 74.95
N ASN A 23 -49.73 -71.29 75.04
CA ASN A 23 -48.90 -70.17 74.55
C ASN A 23 -48.54 -69.19 75.67
N THR A 24 -47.25 -69.12 76.00
CA THR A 24 -46.66 -68.16 76.94
C THR A 24 -46.77 -66.74 76.37
N THR A 25 -47.33 -65.80 77.12
CA THR A 25 -47.47 -64.38 76.70
C THR A 25 -46.13 -63.64 76.76
N GLY A 26 -45.29 -63.85 75.75
CA GLY A 26 -43.98 -63.22 75.62
C GLY A 26 -43.25 -63.57 74.33
N CYS A 27 -42.29 -62.75 73.95
CA CYS A 27 -41.52 -62.90 72.72
C CYS A 27 -40.28 -63.78 72.94
N ARG A 28 -39.98 -64.66 71.98
CA ARG A 28 -38.76 -65.48 72.03
C ARG A 28 -37.49 -64.60 72.04
N ILE A 29 -36.50 -65.02 72.82
CA ILE A 29 -35.23 -64.32 72.97
C ILE A 29 -34.44 -64.28 71.65
N ILE A 30 -33.95 -63.10 71.25
CA ILE A 30 -33.10 -62.92 70.07
C ILE A 30 -31.64 -63.07 70.48
N HIS A 31 -30.95 -64.11 70.03
CA HIS A 31 -29.53 -64.28 70.36
C HIS A 31 -28.65 -63.17 69.70
N PRO A 32 -27.58 -62.71 70.40
CA PRO A 32 -26.75 -61.62 69.90
C PRO A 32 -25.96 -61.99 68.63
N PRO A 33 -25.85 -61.08 67.65
CA PRO A 33 -25.04 -61.31 66.45
C PRO A 33 -23.54 -61.30 66.78
N ARG A 34 -22.73 -62.04 66.00
CA ARG A 34 -21.27 -62.20 66.21
C ARG A 34 -20.51 -60.89 66.43
N ASP A 35 -20.82 -59.87 65.63
CA ASP A 35 -20.11 -58.60 65.60
C ASP A 35 -20.65 -57.55 66.61
N GLY A 36 -21.55 -57.98 67.49
CA GLY A 36 -22.23 -57.10 68.46
C GLY A 36 -22.65 -57.81 69.74
N GLY A 37 -23.83 -57.46 70.20
CA GLY A 37 -24.42 -57.82 71.48
C GLY A 37 -25.83 -57.28 71.58
N ILE A 38 -26.60 -57.82 72.52
CA ILE A 38 -27.95 -57.35 72.84
C ILE A 38 -27.97 -57.10 74.35
N ARG A 39 -28.41 -55.90 74.74
CA ARG A 39 -28.55 -55.46 76.13
C ARG A 39 -30.01 -55.62 76.54
N TYR A 40 -30.23 -56.58 77.43
CA TYR A 40 -31.51 -56.84 78.08
C TYR A 40 -31.61 -55.93 79.32
N LYS A 41 -32.63 -55.06 79.38
CA LYS A 41 -32.79 -54.13 80.51
C LYS A 41 -33.13 -54.89 81.80
N GLY A 42 -32.19 -54.96 82.74
CA GLY A 42 -32.38 -55.57 84.05
C GLY A 42 -32.09 -57.08 84.16
N LEU A 43 -31.55 -57.73 83.13
CA LEU A 43 -31.14 -59.14 83.19
C LEU A 43 -29.61 -59.29 83.13
N THR A 44 -29.06 -60.18 83.95
CA THR A 44 -27.63 -60.55 83.96
C THR A 44 -27.31 -61.61 82.90
N LEU A 45 -26.03 -61.75 82.52
CA LEU A 45 -25.56 -62.70 81.50
C LEU A 45 -25.84 -64.18 81.83
N SER A 46 -26.05 -64.53 83.10
CA SER A 46 -26.49 -65.86 83.52
C SER A 46 -28.01 -66.03 83.36
N GLN A 47 -28.81 -65.05 83.79
CA GLN A 47 -30.27 -65.05 83.62
C GLN A 47 -30.68 -65.07 82.13
N VAL A 48 -29.97 -64.32 81.28
CA VAL A 48 -30.17 -64.28 79.81
C VAL A 48 -29.98 -65.66 79.15
N LYS A 49 -29.25 -66.60 79.78
CA LYS A 49 -29.10 -67.98 79.28
C LYS A 49 -30.18 -68.95 79.77
N ALA A 50 -31.03 -68.54 80.72
CA ALA A 50 -32.04 -69.37 81.37
C ALA A 50 -33.48 -68.93 81.05
N VAL A 51 -33.67 -67.95 80.15
CA VAL A 51 -34.97 -67.38 79.78
C VAL A 51 -35.17 -67.50 78.27
N GLU A 52 -36.14 -68.30 77.85
CA GLU A 52 -36.48 -68.49 76.43
C GLU A 52 -37.45 -67.41 75.90
N THR A 53 -38.32 -66.88 76.76
CA THR A 53 -39.37 -65.89 76.44
C THR A 53 -39.32 -64.68 77.36
N LEU A 54 -39.34 -63.48 76.79
CA LEU A 54 -39.38 -62.20 77.50
C LEU A 54 -40.79 -61.62 77.50
N PRO A 55 -41.24 -60.94 78.57
CA PRO A 55 -42.62 -60.46 78.67
C PRO A 55 -42.96 -59.39 77.62
N VAL A 56 -44.25 -59.20 77.38
CA VAL A 56 -44.75 -58.09 76.54
C VAL A 56 -44.28 -56.74 77.11
N ASP A 57 -44.15 -55.74 76.23
CA ASP A 57 -43.54 -54.43 76.49
C ASP A 57 -42.04 -54.42 76.82
N TYR A 58 -41.39 -55.58 76.98
CA TYR A 58 -39.96 -55.65 77.26
C TYR A 58 -39.11 -55.11 76.10
N GLU A 59 -38.09 -54.31 76.42
CA GLU A 59 -37.19 -53.69 75.45
C GLU A 59 -35.79 -54.30 75.45
N ILE A 60 -35.27 -54.57 74.25
CA ILE A 60 -33.88 -54.96 74.01
C ILE A 60 -33.17 -53.90 73.18
N GLU A 61 -31.91 -53.61 73.52
CA GLU A 61 -31.07 -52.66 72.79
C GLU A 61 -29.91 -53.40 72.09
N PHE A 62 -29.76 -53.22 70.78
CA PHE A 62 -28.59 -53.71 70.04
C PHE A 62 -27.37 -52.83 70.34
N VAL A 63 -26.25 -53.47 70.66
CA VAL A 63 -24.98 -52.81 71.01
C VAL A 63 -23.85 -53.44 70.21
N CYS A 64 -23.16 -52.65 69.40
CA CYS A 64 -22.06 -53.13 68.56
C CYS A 64 -20.72 -53.15 69.32
N ARG A 65 -19.75 -53.93 68.81
CA ARG A 65 -18.39 -54.03 69.39
C ARG A 65 -17.37 -53.27 68.56
N GLY A 66 -16.59 -52.42 69.22
CA GLY A 66 -15.55 -51.59 68.62
C GLY A 66 -16.12 -50.37 67.90
N GLU A 67 -15.39 -49.85 66.91
CA GLU A 67 -15.79 -48.73 66.04
C GLU A 67 -16.84 -49.19 65.01
N ARG A 68 -18.03 -49.54 65.52
CA ARG A 68 -19.19 -50.00 64.76
C ARG A 68 -20.46 -49.43 65.33
N GLU A 69 -21.42 -49.10 64.47
CA GLU A 69 -22.71 -48.53 64.84
C GLU A 69 -23.87 -49.37 64.28
N VAL A 70 -25.04 -49.27 64.90
CA VAL A 70 -26.22 -50.07 64.52
C VAL A 70 -26.89 -49.43 63.31
N SER A 71 -26.85 -50.13 62.18
CA SER A 71 -27.66 -49.84 61.01
C SER A 71 -28.98 -50.60 61.13
N GLY A 72 -30.10 -49.87 61.16
CA GLY A 72 -31.45 -50.41 61.43
C GLY A 72 -31.97 -50.10 62.85
N PRO A 73 -33.05 -50.76 63.29
CA PRO A 73 -33.68 -50.51 64.59
C PRO A 73 -32.72 -50.79 65.76
N LYS A 74 -32.35 -49.74 66.51
CA LYS A 74 -31.42 -49.87 67.66
C LYS A 74 -32.08 -50.52 68.87
N VAL A 75 -33.33 -50.16 69.16
CA VAL A 75 -34.15 -50.77 70.21
C VAL A 75 -35.27 -51.54 69.53
N ARG A 76 -35.59 -52.74 70.05
CA ARG A 76 -36.81 -53.47 69.70
C ARG A 76 -37.62 -53.76 70.96
N LYS A 77 -38.94 -53.73 70.82
CA LYS A 77 -39.90 -53.92 71.91
C LYS A 77 -40.76 -55.16 71.63
N CYS A 78 -41.06 -55.96 72.65
CA CYS A 78 -41.91 -57.13 72.54
C CYS A 78 -43.40 -56.73 72.44
N GLN A 79 -44.11 -57.27 71.45
CA GLN A 79 -45.51 -56.98 71.16
C GLN A 79 -46.46 -58.08 71.69
N HIS A 80 -47.75 -57.76 71.81
CA HIS A 80 -48.77 -58.71 72.33
C HIS A 80 -48.98 -59.95 71.45
N ASP A 81 -48.53 -59.95 70.20
CA ASP A 81 -48.59 -61.09 69.27
C ASP A 81 -47.38 -62.05 69.42
N GLY A 82 -46.45 -61.77 70.34
CA GLY A 82 -45.22 -62.55 70.54
C GLY A 82 -44.09 -62.20 69.59
N THR A 83 -44.25 -61.16 68.75
CA THR A 83 -43.20 -60.67 67.83
C THR A 83 -42.50 -59.41 68.36
N TRP A 84 -41.39 -59.05 67.72
CA TRP A 84 -40.62 -57.85 68.04
C TRP A 84 -40.91 -56.73 67.04
N THR A 85 -40.87 -55.47 67.48
CA THR A 85 -40.97 -54.33 66.55
C THR A 85 -39.90 -54.36 65.44
N ASP A 86 -40.27 -53.88 64.26
CA ASP A 86 -39.40 -53.75 63.08
C ASP A 86 -38.69 -55.05 62.64
N MET A 87 -39.37 -56.20 62.76
CA MET A 87 -38.85 -57.49 62.27
C MET A 87 -38.51 -57.51 60.78
N ASP A 88 -39.11 -56.62 59.98
CA ASP A 88 -38.82 -56.39 58.56
C ASP A 88 -37.41 -55.80 58.30
N LYS A 89 -36.82 -55.11 59.28
CA LYS A 89 -35.53 -54.39 59.14
C LYS A 89 -34.44 -55.04 60.00
N PRO A 90 -33.50 -55.80 59.42
CA PRO A 90 -32.46 -56.49 60.19
C PRO A 90 -31.43 -55.49 60.74
N SER A 91 -31.33 -55.38 62.06
CA SER A 91 -30.32 -54.58 62.75
C SER A 91 -28.92 -55.17 62.56
N ARG A 92 -27.98 -54.42 61.98
CA ARG A 92 -26.61 -54.86 61.66
C ARG A 92 -25.57 -53.93 62.29
N CYS A 93 -24.41 -54.47 62.66
CA CYS A 93 -23.27 -53.68 63.10
C CYS A 93 -22.34 -53.38 61.93
N LEU A 94 -22.36 -52.15 61.44
CA LEU A 94 -21.48 -51.70 60.35
C LEU A 94 -20.33 -50.87 60.91
N HIS A 95 -19.15 -50.95 60.27
CA HIS A 95 -18.05 -50.04 60.60
C HIS A 95 -18.40 -48.60 60.23
N THR A 96 -18.00 -47.66 61.08
CA THR A 96 -18.06 -46.22 60.78
C THR A 96 -16.78 -45.78 60.08
N CYS A 97 -16.88 -44.72 59.25
CA CYS A 97 -15.73 -44.07 58.63
C CYS A 97 -15.47 -42.68 59.22
N SER A 98 -14.29 -42.10 58.96
CA SER A 98 -13.97 -40.74 59.46
C SER A 98 -14.91 -39.69 58.87
N ARG A 99 -15.47 -38.83 59.73
CA ARG A 99 -16.31 -37.68 59.34
C ARG A 99 -15.52 -36.58 58.60
N MET A 100 -14.19 -36.69 58.48
CA MET A 100 -13.32 -35.68 57.83
C MET A 100 -13.60 -35.49 56.32
N HIS A 101 -14.05 -36.55 55.64
CA HIS A 101 -14.44 -36.54 54.23
C HIS A 101 -15.80 -35.85 53.96
N LEU A 102 -16.55 -35.47 55.01
CA LEU A 102 -17.90 -34.91 54.86
C LEU A 102 -17.91 -33.38 54.69
N LYS A 103 -16.73 -32.75 54.71
CA LYS A 103 -16.52 -31.33 54.42
C LYS A 103 -15.33 -31.20 53.50
N LEU A 104 -15.51 -30.51 52.39
CA LEU A 104 -14.42 -30.09 51.50
C LEU A 104 -14.21 -28.58 51.70
N GLU A 105 -12.96 -28.14 51.73
CA GLU A 105 -12.63 -26.70 51.78
C GLU A 105 -12.57 -26.20 50.33
N ASN A 106 -13.12 -25.01 50.07
CA ASN A 106 -13.31 -24.46 48.72
C ASN A 106 -14.03 -25.42 47.76
N GLY A 107 -15.01 -26.17 48.29
CA GLY A 107 -15.79 -27.14 47.55
C GLY A 107 -16.89 -27.79 48.37
N ARG A 108 -17.53 -28.78 47.75
CA ARG A 108 -18.74 -29.46 48.22
C ARG A 108 -18.51 -30.98 48.24
N ALA A 109 -19.12 -31.62 49.23
CA ALA A 109 -19.08 -33.06 49.42
C ALA A 109 -20.52 -33.59 49.41
N GLU A 110 -20.99 -34.08 48.27
CA GLU A 110 -22.31 -34.71 48.13
C GLU A 110 -22.29 -36.11 48.73
N VAL A 111 -23.02 -36.32 49.83
CA VAL A 111 -23.08 -37.61 50.52
C VAL A 111 -24.31 -38.39 50.07
N ARG A 112 -24.13 -39.67 49.73
CA ARG A 112 -25.22 -40.62 49.43
C ARG A 112 -25.08 -41.87 50.31
N GLY A 113 -26.21 -42.44 50.75
CA GLY A 113 -26.20 -43.63 51.61
C GLY A 113 -25.71 -43.40 53.05
N MET A 114 -25.95 -42.21 53.62
CA MET A 114 -25.64 -41.90 55.03
C MET A 114 -26.92 -41.87 55.88
N GLY A 115 -26.82 -42.34 57.12
CA GLY A 115 -27.81 -42.11 58.19
C GLY A 115 -27.41 -40.93 59.09
N HIS A 116 -27.20 -41.19 60.37
CA HIS A 116 -26.61 -40.22 61.32
C HIS A 116 -25.06 -40.19 61.28
N VAL A 117 -24.44 -41.22 60.70
CA VAL A 117 -22.99 -41.40 60.55
C VAL A 117 -22.64 -41.98 59.18
N PRO A 118 -21.42 -41.70 58.66
CA PRO A 118 -20.88 -42.44 57.54
C PRO A 118 -20.53 -43.87 57.99
N MET A 119 -21.14 -44.85 57.35
CA MET A 119 -20.99 -46.28 57.65
C MET A 119 -20.71 -47.06 56.36
N GLU A 120 -20.40 -48.36 56.47
CA GLU A 120 -20.15 -49.22 55.29
C GLU A 120 -21.21 -49.00 54.19
N GLY A 121 -20.74 -48.66 52.98
CA GLY A 121 -21.61 -48.36 51.83
C GLY A 121 -22.01 -46.89 51.67
N THR A 122 -21.73 -46.00 52.64
CA THR A 122 -21.84 -44.55 52.44
C THR A 122 -20.80 -44.09 51.40
N SER A 123 -21.24 -43.35 50.39
CA SER A 123 -20.42 -42.79 49.32
C SER A 123 -20.42 -41.26 49.34
N VAL A 124 -19.29 -40.63 49.03
CA VAL A 124 -19.15 -39.18 48.92
C VAL A 124 -18.63 -38.83 47.52
N HIS A 125 -19.27 -37.87 46.86
CA HIS A 125 -18.83 -37.27 45.61
C HIS A 125 -18.31 -35.84 45.88
N PHE A 126 -17.19 -35.48 45.26
CA PHE A 126 -16.47 -34.23 45.54
C PHE A 126 -16.46 -33.31 44.32
N THR A 127 -16.83 -32.05 44.53
CA THR A 127 -16.81 -30.98 43.53
C THR A 127 -16.23 -29.71 44.13
N CYS A 128 -15.28 -29.05 43.47
CA CYS A 128 -14.77 -27.77 43.94
C CYS A 128 -15.70 -26.60 43.57
N ASP A 129 -15.66 -25.54 44.36
CA ASP A 129 -16.32 -24.28 44.01
C ASP A 129 -15.54 -23.57 42.86
N PRO A 130 -16.17 -22.64 42.12
CA PRO A 130 -15.54 -21.98 40.97
C PRO A 130 -14.19 -21.33 41.29
N GLY A 131 -13.21 -21.50 40.39
CA GLY A 131 -11.83 -21.03 40.57
C GLY A 131 -10.87 -22.05 41.21
N PHE A 132 -11.39 -23.16 41.75
CA PHE A 132 -10.59 -24.22 42.37
C PHE A 132 -10.64 -25.53 41.57
N LEU A 133 -9.52 -26.25 41.57
CA LEU A 133 -9.31 -27.51 40.84
C LEU A 133 -9.17 -28.66 41.84
N LEU A 134 -9.89 -29.76 41.58
CA LEU A 134 -9.92 -30.93 42.46
C LEU A 134 -8.68 -31.80 42.27
N VAL A 135 -7.81 -31.84 43.28
CA VAL A 135 -6.62 -32.69 43.35
C VAL A 135 -6.93 -33.91 44.23
N GLY A 136 -7.18 -35.05 43.59
CA GLY A 136 -7.53 -36.33 44.21
C GLY A 136 -8.69 -37.03 43.49
N SER A 137 -9.25 -38.09 44.08
CA SER A 137 -10.44 -38.76 43.53
C SER A 137 -11.68 -37.89 43.72
N SER A 138 -12.53 -37.80 42.69
CA SER A 138 -13.85 -37.17 42.77
C SER A 138 -14.90 -38.03 43.47
N HIS A 139 -14.58 -39.25 43.87
CA HIS A 139 -15.49 -40.15 44.59
C HIS A 139 -14.75 -40.96 45.65
N SER A 140 -15.37 -41.17 46.81
CA SER A 140 -14.88 -42.12 47.81
C SER A 140 -16.00 -42.88 48.51
N LEU A 141 -15.79 -44.18 48.75
CA LEU A 141 -16.70 -45.11 49.40
C LEU A 141 -16.17 -45.56 50.77
N CYS A 142 -17.06 -45.62 51.76
CA CYS A 142 -16.76 -46.20 53.07
C CYS A 142 -16.77 -47.73 52.98
N THR A 143 -15.60 -48.34 53.16
CA THR A 143 -15.36 -49.79 52.98
C THR A 143 -15.71 -50.60 54.24
N LYS A 144 -15.77 -51.93 54.07
CA LYS A 144 -15.92 -52.95 55.12
C LYS A 144 -14.92 -52.86 56.28
N THR A 145 -13.82 -52.11 56.15
CA THR A 145 -12.80 -51.96 57.19
C THR A 145 -12.89 -50.62 57.94
N GLY A 146 -13.97 -49.86 57.81
CA GLY A 146 -14.10 -48.52 58.42
C GLY A 146 -13.19 -47.45 57.82
N LYS A 147 -12.67 -47.70 56.62
CA LYS A 147 -11.78 -46.78 55.89
C LYS A 147 -12.44 -46.33 54.59
N TRP A 148 -12.23 -45.07 54.24
CA TRP A 148 -12.48 -44.56 52.91
C TRP A 148 -11.51 -45.24 51.92
N ASP A 149 -12.01 -45.64 50.76
CA ASP A 149 -11.23 -46.26 49.67
C ASP A 149 -10.15 -45.32 49.08
N HIS A 150 -10.39 -44.01 49.13
CA HIS A 150 -9.50 -42.96 48.63
C HIS A 150 -9.19 -41.93 49.72
N PRO A 151 -7.99 -41.31 49.69
CA PRO A 151 -7.71 -40.14 50.51
C PRO A 151 -8.64 -38.99 50.15
N LYS A 152 -8.91 -38.11 51.13
CA LYS A 152 -9.72 -36.90 50.94
C LYS A 152 -9.05 -36.01 49.87
N PRO A 153 -9.74 -35.60 48.79
CA PRO A 153 -9.18 -34.68 47.81
C PRO A 153 -9.05 -33.27 48.37
N THR A 154 -8.28 -32.42 47.68
CA THR A 154 -8.12 -31.00 48.00
C THR A 154 -8.56 -30.12 46.84
N CYS A 155 -9.16 -28.97 47.12
CA CYS A 155 -9.47 -27.95 46.12
C CYS A 155 -8.39 -26.88 46.13
N GLN A 156 -7.50 -26.90 45.13
CA GLN A 156 -6.41 -25.94 45.00
C GLN A 156 -6.84 -24.81 44.06
N GLY A 157 -6.63 -23.55 44.45
CA GLY A 157 -6.95 -22.41 43.59
C GLY A 157 -6.03 -22.34 42.38
N LYS A 158 -6.54 -21.87 41.23
CA LYS A 158 -5.70 -21.53 40.08
C LYS A 158 -4.61 -20.53 40.50
N ARG A 159 -3.37 -20.77 40.04
CA ARG A 159 -2.21 -19.91 40.37
C ARG A 159 -2.20 -18.68 39.47
N ALA A 160 -2.15 -17.48 40.07
CA ALA A 160 -2.28 -16.23 39.33
C ALA A 160 -0.96 -15.81 38.63
N LEU A 161 -0.97 -15.81 37.30
CA LEU A 161 0.10 -15.28 36.45
C LEU A 161 -0.26 -13.84 36.05
N HIS A 162 0.63 -12.89 36.32
CA HIS A 162 0.36 -11.47 36.13
C HIS A 162 1.02 -10.93 34.86
N VAL A 163 0.28 -10.16 34.08
CA VAL A 163 0.74 -9.48 32.86
C VAL A 163 0.66 -7.98 33.11
N GLY A 164 1.75 -7.25 32.85
CA GLY A 164 1.77 -5.79 32.97
C GLY A 164 1.35 -5.14 31.65
N ALA A 165 0.42 -4.19 31.66
CA ALA A 165 -0.07 -3.54 30.46
C ALA A 165 -0.08 -2.01 30.54
N LEU A 166 0.16 -1.37 29.39
CA LEU A 166 0.13 0.07 29.24
C LEU A 166 -0.87 0.41 28.12
N PHE A 167 -2.04 0.93 28.51
CA PHE A 167 -3.10 1.38 27.61
C PHE A 167 -3.06 2.91 27.52
N PRO A 168 -3.02 3.52 26.32
CA PRO A 168 -3.11 4.97 26.18
C PRO A 168 -4.58 5.38 26.13
N MET A 169 -5.13 5.87 27.25
CA MET A 169 -6.54 6.33 27.30
C MET A 169 -6.72 7.71 26.67
N SER A 170 -5.61 8.43 26.48
CA SER A 170 -5.49 9.78 25.92
C SER A 170 -4.13 9.94 25.20
N GLY A 171 -3.86 11.14 24.67
CA GLY A 171 -2.64 11.45 23.91
C GLY A 171 -2.83 11.30 22.40
N GLY A 172 -1.71 11.18 21.66
CA GLY A 172 -1.71 11.16 20.19
C GLY A 172 -2.41 9.96 19.53
N TRP A 173 -2.68 8.89 20.29
CA TRP A 173 -3.52 7.77 19.89
C TRP A 173 -4.22 7.21 21.14
N PRO A 174 -5.51 7.55 21.38
CA PRO A 174 -6.25 7.14 22.58
C PRO A 174 -6.78 5.69 22.51
N GLY A 175 -6.01 4.78 21.89
CA GLY A 175 -6.45 3.43 21.54
C GLY A 175 -6.76 2.50 22.72
N GLY A 176 -6.36 2.88 23.94
CA GLY A 176 -6.67 2.15 25.16
C GLY A 176 -8.17 2.04 25.44
N GLN A 177 -8.98 2.98 24.96
CA GLN A 177 -10.42 3.05 25.24
C GLN A 177 -11.17 1.80 24.76
N ALA A 178 -10.90 1.31 23.54
CA ALA A 178 -11.44 0.04 23.04
C ALA A 178 -10.52 -1.17 23.29
N CYS A 179 -9.19 -0.99 23.25
CA CYS A 179 -8.25 -2.11 23.42
C CYS A 179 -8.27 -2.72 24.83
N HIS A 180 -8.51 -1.93 25.88
CA HIS A 180 -8.55 -2.45 27.26
C HIS A 180 -9.79 -3.36 27.50
N PRO A 181 -11.03 -2.95 27.19
CA PRO A 181 -12.20 -3.83 27.26
C PRO A 181 -12.08 -5.09 26.39
N ALA A 182 -11.42 -5.01 25.23
CA ALA A 182 -11.14 -6.17 24.38
C ALA A 182 -10.13 -7.14 25.02
N ALA A 183 -9.05 -6.64 25.64
CA ALA A 183 -8.12 -7.47 26.39
C ALA A 183 -8.80 -8.13 27.62
N GLN A 184 -9.69 -7.41 28.32
CA GLN A 184 -10.50 -7.98 29.40
C GLN A 184 -11.43 -9.11 28.90
N MET A 185 -12.12 -8.91 27.77
CA MET A 185 -12.94 -9.97 27.13
C MET A 185 -12.12 -11.23 26.83
N ALA A 186 -10.90 -11.08 26.29
CA ALA A 186 -10.03 -12.22 26.01
C ALA A 186 -9.58 -12.95 27.28
N LEU A 187 -9.25 -12.22 28.35
CA LEU A 187 -8.86 -12.82 29.64
C LEU A 187 -10.00 -13.62 30.27
N GLU A 188 -11.23 -13.13 30.19
CA GLU A 188 -12.42 -13.88 30.62
C GLU A 188 -12.65 -15.13 29.75
N ASP A 189 -12.62 -14.98 28.42
CA ASP A 189 -12.84 -16.09 27.49
C ASP A 189 -11.76 -17.19 27.61
N VAL A 190 -10.51 -16.81 27.92
CA VAL A 190 -9.40 -17.73 28.20
C VAL A 190 -9.50 -18.37 29.58
N ASN A 191 -9.68 -17.60 30.66
CA ASN A 191 -9.66 -18.14 32.03
C ASN A 191 -10.82 -19.11 32.31
N ASN A 192 -11.94 -18.95 31.60
CA ASN A 192 -13.11 -19.85 31.65
C ASN A 192 -12.88 -21.20 30.94
N ARG A 193 -11.88 -21.30 30.03
CA ARG A 193 -11.51 -22.57 29.42
C ARG A 193 -10.74 -23.46 30.41
N LYS A 194 -10.89 -24.78 30.21
CA LYS A 194 -10.24 -25.82 31.05
C LYS A 194 -9.12 -26.56 30.33
N ASP A 195 -9.02 -26.39 29.01
CA ASP A 195 -8.01 -26.98 28.12
C ASP A 195 -6.79 -26.06 27.88
N ILE A 196 -6.93 -24.78 28.21
CA ILE A 196 -5.86 -23.77 28.20
C ILE A 196 -5.57 -23.39 29.64
N LEU A 197 -4.31 -23.51 30.06
CA LEU A 197 -3.82 -23.13 31.40
C LEU A 197 -4.71 -23.66 32.56
N PRO A 198 -4.92 -24.99 32.68
CA PRO A 198 -5.82 -25.56 33.70
C PRO A 198 -5.42 -25.21 35.15
N GLU A 199 -4.12 -25.18 35.45
CA GLU A 199 -3.59 -24.87 36.79
C GLU A 199 -3.43 -23.37 37.06
N TYR A 200 -3.58 -22.51 36.05
CA TYR A 200 -3.23 -21.09 36.11
C TYR A 200 -4.41 -20.16 35.77
N GLU A 201 -4.34 -18.93 36.25
CA GLU A 201 -5.26 -17.84 35.93
C GLU A 201 -4.46 -16.62 35.45
N LEU A 202 -4.80 -16.07 34.29
CA LEU A 202 -4.18 -14.85 33.77
C LEU A 202 -4.83 -13.62 34.40
N ARG A 203 -4.02 -12.72 34.97
CA ARG A 203 -4.45 -11.44 35.54
C ARG A 203 -3.70 -10.28 34.92
N LEU A 204 -4.40 -9.17 34.66
CA LEU A 204 -3.84 -7.98 34.02
C LEU A 204 -3.68 -6.85 35.04
N ILE A 205 -2.49 -6.27 35.12
CA ILE A 205 -2.21 -5.07 35.91
C ILE A 205 -1.92 -3.96 34.91
N HIS A 206 -2.77 -2.93 34.85
CA HIS A 206 -2.76 -1.94 33.79
C HIS A 206 -2.64 -0.50 34.30
N HIS A 207 -1.97 0.35 33.52
CA HIS A 207 -1.86 1.79 33.79
C HIS A 207 -2.13 2.60 32.51
N ASP A 208 -2.59 3.86 32.67
CA ASP A 208 -2.72 4.80 31.56
C ASP A 208 -1.35 5.38 31.18
N SER A 209 -0.91 5.12 29.95
CA SER A 209 0.37 5.61 29.44
C SER A 209 0.28 6.95 28.72
N GLN A 210 -0.92 7.42 28.38
CA GLN A 210 -1.14 8.71 27.69
C GLN A 210 -0.36 8.86 26.36
N CYS A 211 0.10 7.73 25.80
CA CYS A 211 1.06 7.65 24.69
C CYS A 211 2.44 8.29 24.96
N ASP A 212 2.71 8.72 26.19
CA ASP A 212 3.89 9.49 26.60
C ASP A 212 5.00 8.61 27.20
N PRO A 213 6.26 8.69 26.71
CA PRO A 213 7.38 7.94 27.26
C PRO A 213 7.74 8.27 28.72
N GLY A 214 7.49 9.49 29.20
CA GLY A 214 7.82 9.89 30.57
C GLY A 214 6.91 9.22 31.60
N GLN A 215 5.60 9.35 31.40
CA GLN A 215 4.57 8.65 32.18
C GLN A 215 4.72 7.13 32.07
N ALA A 216 4.95 6.61 30.87
CA ALA A 216 5.20 5.20 30.66
C ALA A 216 6.47 4.70 31.39
N THR A 217 7.53 5.51 31.49
CA THR A 217 8.71 5.18 32.30
C THR A 217 8.32 4.97 33.76
N ARG A 218 7.60 5.93 34.37
CA ARG A 218 7.17 5.80 35.77
C ARG A 218 6.32 4.55 35.99
N TYR A 219 5.32 4.30 35.15
CA TYR A 219 4.47 3.12 35.28
C TYR A 219 5.20 1.80 34.98
N LEU A 220 6.23 1.81 34.13
CA LEU A 220 7.11 0.65 33.94
C LEU A 220 7.91 0.33 35.22
N TYR A 221 8.44 1.33 35.92
CA TYR A 221 9.08 1.13 37.23
C TYR A 221 8.07 0.61 38.27
N GLU A 222 6.86 1.17 38.33
CA GLU A 222 5.78 0.70 39.22
C GLU A 222 5.37 -0.76 38.93
N LEU A 223 5.38 -1.18 37.66
CA LEU A 223 5.13 -2.58 37.26
C LEU A 223 6.30 -3.52 37.59
N LEU A 224 7.55 -3.08 37.42
CA LEU A 224 8.73 -3.97 37.58
C LEU A 224 9.16 -4.14 39.03
N TYR A 225 9.10 -3.08 39.86
CA TYR A 225 9.67 -3.06 41.21
C TYR A 225 8.68 -3.36 42.35
N ASN A 226 7.39 -3.48 42.05
CA ASN A 226 6.37 -3.89 43.02
C ASN A 226 5.86 -5.30 42.73
N ASP A 227 5.58 -6.06 43.79
CA ASP A 227 4.84 -7.32 43.71
C ASP A 227 3.43 -7.13 43.11
N PRO A 228 2.84 -8.17 42.49
CA PRO A 228 3.45 -9.47 42.15
C PRO A 228 4.41 -9.36 40.95
N ILE A 229 5.24 -10.37 40.71
CA ILE A 229 6.10 -10.47 39.50
C ILE A 229 5.23 -10.56 38.22
N LYS A 230 5.62 -9.86 37.16
CA LYS A 230 4.94 -9.87 35.85
C LYS A 230 5.68 -10.83 34.91
N ILE A 231 4.97 -11.67 34.15
CA ILE A 231 5.57 -12.67 33.23
C ILE A 231 5.78 -12.12 31.80
N MET A 232 5.00 -11.11 31.40
CA MET A 232 5.06 -10.46 30.10
C MET A 232 4.59 -9.00 30.22
N LEU A 233 5.03 -8.14 29.29
CA LEU A 233 4.59 -6.73 29.20
C LEU A 233 3.84 -6.46 27.88
N MET A 234 2.76 -5.67 27.96
CA MET A 234 1.89 -5.32 26.83
C MET A 234 1.75 -3.80 26.64
N PRO A 235 2.67 -3.14 25.91
CA PRO A 235 2.57 -1.72 25.57
C PRO A 235 1.73 -1.47 24.32
N GLY A 236 0.95 -0.37 24.33
CA GLY A 236 0.18 0.10 23.17
C GLY A 236 1.00 0.90 22.16
N CYS A 237 1.09 2.22 22.38
CA CYS A 237 1.73 3.16 21.45
C CYS A 237 3.15 2.76 21.02
N SER A 238 3.54 3.12 19.79
CA SER A 238 4.89 2.93 19.26
C SER A 238 5.98 3.56 20.14
N SER A 239 5.81 4.82 20.56
CA SER A 239 6.73 5.56 21.45
C SER A 239 7.03 4.79 22.75
N VAL A 240 5.98 4.32 23.41
CA VAL A 240 6.02 3.54 24.65
C VAL A 240 6.59 2.12 24.40
N SER A 241 6.24 1.50 23.27
CA SER A 241 6.69 0.15 22.93
C SER A 241 8.19 0.10 22.64
N THR A 242 8.76 1.12 21.97
CA THR A 242 10.21 1.27 21.77
C THR A 242 10.95 1.30 23.10
N LEU A 243 10.51 2.17 24.02
CA LEU A 243 11.07 2.29 25.37
C LEU A 243 11.00 0.97 26.15
N VAL A 244 9.82 0.35 26.22
CA VAL A 244 9.58 -0.88 27.00
C VAL A 244 10.38 -2.06 26.41
N ALA A 245 10.42 -2.21 25.08
CA ALA A 245 11.15 -3.29 24.43
C ALA A 245 12.68 -3.17 24.58
N GLU A 246 13.24 -1.96 24.53
CA GLU A 246 14.67 -1.71 24.73
C GLU A 246 15.13 -1.94 26.18
N ALA A 247 14.23 -1.66 27.15
CA ALA A 247 14.45 -1.89 28.58
C ALA A 247 14.26 -3.37 28.98
N ALA A 248 13.19 -4.03 28.52
CA ALA A 248 12.73 -5.34 28.99
C ALA A 248 13.78 -6.47 28.91
N ARG A 249 14.72 -6.39 27.95
CA ARG A 249 15.85 -7.33 27.83
C ARG A 249 16.68 -7.45 29.12
N MET A 250 16.76 -6.39 29.93
CA MET A 250 17.50 -6.33 31.20
C MET A 250 16.82 -7.10 32.34
N TRP A 251 15.51 -7.31 32.25
CA TRP A 251 14.71 -8.14 33.17
C TRP A 251 14.28 -9.47 32.53
N HIS A 252 14.91 -9.82 31.39
CA HIS A 252 14.59 -10.97 30.56
C HIS A 252 13.09 -11.12 30.23
N LEU A 253 12.38 -10.02 30.06
CA LEU A 253 10.95 -10.01 29.78
C LEU A 253 10.65 -10.08 28.29
N ILE A 254 9.59 -10.83 27.96
CA ILE A 254 8.94 -10.80 26.65
C ILE A 254 8.00 -9.58 26.60
N VAL A 255 7.97 -8.90 25.46
CA VAL A 255 7.12 -7.73 25.23
C VAL A 255 6.21 -8.01 24.04
N LEU A 256 4.90 -8.01 24.26
CA LEU A 256 3.87 -8.26 23.24
C LEU A 256 3.01 -7.01 23.04
N SER A 257 3.33 -6.20 22.05
CA SER A 257 2.55 -4.99 21.74
C SER A 257 1.32 -5.30 20.89
N TYR A 258 0.19 -4.70 21.24
CA TYR A 258 -1.06 -4.81 20.48
C TYR A 258 -1.30 -3.64 19.51
N GLY A 259 -0.50 -2.57 19.58
CA GLY A 259 -0.79 -1.30 18.88
C GLY A 259 0.41 -0.57 18.26
N SER A 260 1.63 -1.12 18.30
CA SER A 260 2.82 -0.42 17.77
C SER A 260 3.16 -0.78 16.32
N SER A 261 2.95 0.19 15.43
CA SER A 261 3.20 0.09 13.99
C SER A 261 4.65 0.38 13.57
N SER A 262 5.49 0.97 14.45
CA SER A 262 6.82 1.47 14.09
C SER A 262 7.72 0.43 13.40
N PRO A 263 8.27 0.70 12.19
CA PRO A 263 9.21 -0.20 11.52
C PRO A 263 10.47 -0.51 12.35
N ALA A 264 10.97 0.46 13.13
CA ALA A 264 12.20 0.32 13.92
C ALA A 264 12.15 -0.88 14.89
N LEU A 265 10.96 -1.22 15.40
CA LEU A 265 10.72 -2.35 16.32
C LEU A 265 11.02 -3.73 15.71
N SER A 266 11.09 -3.84 14.38
CA SER A 266 11.49 -5.07 13.69
C SER A 266 12.99 -5.40 13.80
N ASN A 267 13.82 -4.50 14.33
CA ASN A 267 15.24 -4.75 14.53
C ASN A 267 15.50 -5.69 15.72
N ARG A 268 15.61 -7.00 15.43
CA ARG A 268 15.91 -8.06 16.41
C ARG A 268 17.21 -7.89 17.21
N GLN A 269 18.19 -7.12 16.72
CA GLN A 269 19.42 -6.86 17.48
C GLN A 269 19.18 -5.87 18.63
N ARG A 270 18.31 -4.88 18.43
CA ARG A 270 17.89 -3.89 19.45
C ARG A 270 16.75 -4.42 20.32
N PHE A 271 15.82 -5.18 19.72
CA PHE A 271 14.58 -5.67 20.34
C PHE A 271 14.48 -7.21 20.29
N PRO A 272 15.36 -7.95 21.00
CA PRO A 272 15.44 -9.41 20.87
C PRO A 272 14.18 -10.13 21.37
N THR A 273 13.51 -9.63 22.41
CA THR A 273 12.35 -10.28 23.07
C THR A 273 11.00 -9.66 22.72
N PHE A 274 10.93 -8.86 21.65
CA PHE A 274 9.73 -8.15 21.21
C PHE A 274 8.86 -8.98 20.25
N PHE A 275 7.54 -8.86 20.36
CA PHE A 275 6.55 -9.33 19.41
C PHE A 275 5.41 -8.31 19.32
N ARG A 276 4.64 -8.35 18.22
CA ARG A 276 3.44 -7.52 18.07
C ARG A 276 2.35 -8.18 17.22
N THR A 277 1.11 -8.13 17.71
CA THR A 277 -0.06 -8.48 16.89
C THR A 277 -0.43 -7.36 15.92
N HIS A 278 -0.04 -6.11 16.20
CA HIS A 278 -0.10 -5.05 15.21
C HIS A 278 0.93 -5.29 14.08
N PRO A 279 0.52 -5.28 12.80
CA PRO A 279 1.47 -5.39 11.69
C PRO A 279 2.41 -4.18 11.56
N SER A 280 3.54 -4.34 10.86
CA SER A 280 4.49 -3.24 10.61
C SER A 280 3.92 -2.23 9.62
N ALA A 281 4.20 -0.93 9.81
CA ALA A 281 3.86 0.12 8.86
C ALA A 281 4.53 -0.08 7.47
N THR A 282 5.62 -0.84 7.39
CA THR A 282 6.26 -1.23 6.11
C THR A 282 5.39 -2.13 5.23
N LEU A 283 4.37 -2.79 5.79
CA LEU A 283 3.50 -3.70 5.03
C LEU A 283 2.69 -2.98 3.93
N HIS A 284 2.47 -1.67 4.06
CA HIS A 284 1.88 -0.83 3.02
C HIS A 284 2.79 -0.67 1.78
N ASN A 285 4.11 -0.77 1.93
CA ASN A 285 5.06 -0.42 0.88
C ASN A 285 5.11 -1.43 -0.28
N PRO A 286 5.12 -2.77 -0.05
CA PRO A 286 4.89 -3.75 -1.10
C PRO A 286 3.62 -3.47 -1.92
N THR A 287 2.51 -3.11 -1.24
CA THR A 287 1.23 -2.78 -1.88
C THR A 287 1.33 -1.54 -2.75
N ARG A 288 1.96 -0.46 -2.26
CA ARG A 288 2.23 0.77 -3.02
C ARG A 288 3.08 0.48 -4.26
N VAL A 289 4.17 -0.27 -4.12
CA VAL A 289 5.04 -0.66 -5.23
C VAL A 289 4.28 -1.48 -6.28
N GLN A 290 3.42 -2.42 -5.87
CA GLN A 290 2.65 -3.22 -6.81
C GLN A 290 1.54 -2.41 -7.52
N LEU A 291 0.97 -1.40 -6.85
CA LEU A 291 0.08 -0.42 -7.48
C LEU A 291 0.82 0.47 -8.50
N PHE A 292 2.01 0.96 -8.17
CA PHE A 292 2.81 1.76 -9.10
C PHE A 292 3.18 0.95 -10.37
N LYS A 293 3.58 -0.32 -10.20
CA LYS A 293 3.80 -1.26 -11.31
C LYS A 293 2.53 -1.47 -12.15
N LYS A 294 1.37 -1.70 -11.51
CA LYS A 294 0.07 -1.89 -12.19
C LYS A 294 -0.33 -0.71 -13.07
N TRP A 295 -0.10 0.52 -12.60
CA TRP A 295 -0.42 1.74 -13.34
C TRP A 295 0.71 2.27 -14.23
N GLY A 296 1.86 1.58 -14.26
CA GLY A 296 3.00 1.91 -15.12
C GLY A 296 3.74 3.19 -14.71
N TRP A 297 3.67 3.57 -13.43
CA TRP A 297 4.36 4.75 -12.91
C TRP A 297 5.80 4.42 -12.51
N THR A 298 6.71 5.26 -12.98
CA THR A 298 8.16 5.14 -12.79
C THR A 298 8.73 6.22 -11.87
N LYS A 299 7.99 7.32 -11.67
CA LYS A 299 8.42 8.49 -10.89
C LYS A 299 7.39 8.84 -9.83
N ILE A 300 7.86 8.98 -8.59
CA ILE A 300 7.01 9.37 -7.44
C ILE A 300 7.68 10.48 -6.62
N ALA A 301 6.88 11.26 -5.92
CA ALA A 301 7.30 12.19 -4.90
C ALA A 301 6.78 11.78 -3.52
N THR A 302 7.44 12.22 -2.47
CA THR A 302 7.13 11.82 -1.09
C THR A 302 7.16 13.04 -0.17
N ILE A 303 6.18 13.13 0.73
CA ILE A 303 6.08 14.18 1.74
C ILE A 303 5.71 13.57 3.09
N GLN A 304 6.58 13.76 4.09
CA GLN A 304 6.41 13.18 5.42
C GLN A 304 6.44 14.21 6.55
N GLN A 305 5.76 13.89 7.65
CA GLN A 305 6.00 14.52 8.93
C GLN A 305 7.24 13.89 9.59
N THR A 306 8.11 14.70 10.20
CA THR A 306 9.36 14.23 10.82
C THR A 306 9.09 13.47 12.12
N THR A 307 8.80 12.17 12.02
CA THR A 307 8.52 11.25 13.13
C THR A 307 9.13 9.88 12.80
N GLU A 308 9.71 9.18 13.81
CA GLU A 308 10.43 7.90 13.64
C GLU A 308 9.66 6.89 12.77
N VAL A 309 8.35 6.74 13.00
CA VAL A 309 7.47 5.83 12.27
C VAL A 309 7.42 6.15 10.78
N PHE A 310 7.29 7.43 10.40
CA PHE A 310 7.17 7.84 8.99
C PHE A 310 8.52 7.80 8.29
N THR A 311 9.59 8.31 8.91
CA THR A 311 10.96 8.25 8.34
C THR A 311 11.35 6.80 8.03
N SER A 312 11.22 5.89 9.00
CA SER A 312 11.57 4.48 8.78
C SER A 312 10.61 3.74 7.84
N THR A 313 9.37 4.23 7.65
CA THR A 313 8.46 3.71 6.61
C THR A 313 8.86 4.21 5.22
N LEU A 314 9.39 5.44 5.11
CA LEU A 314 9.87 6.01 3.85
C LEU A 314 11.21 5.39 3.43
N ASP A 315 12.10 5.08 4.37
CA ASP A 315 13.40 4.47 4.05
C ASP A 315 13.22 3.02 3.52
N ASP A 316 12.28 2.23 4.09
CA ASP A 316 11.86 0.93 3.55
C ASP A 316 11.16 1.06 2.18
N LEU A 317 10.40 2.15 1.95
CA LEU A 317 9.81 2.42 0.63
C LEU A 317 10.90 2.74 -0.41
N GLU A 318 11.91 3.54 -0.05
CA GLU A 318 13.03 3.94 -0.91
C GLU A 318 13.87 2.73 -1.37
N GLU A 319 14.08 1.74 -0.50
CA GLU A 319 14.70 0.46 -0.86
C GLU A 319 13.84 -0.31 -1.87
N ARG A 320 12.55 -0.50 -1.59
CA ARG A 320 11.65 -1.32 -2.43
C ARG A 320 11.31 -0.71 -3.80
N VAL A 321 11.18 0.60 -3.90
CA VAL A 321 10.97 1.27 -5.20
C VAL A 321 12.21 1.16 -6.08
N LYS A 322 13.41 1.26 -5.49
CA LYS A 322 14.69 1.08 -6.18
C LYS A 322 14.87 -0.35 -6.70
N GLU A 323 14.50 -1.37 -5.91
CA GLU A 323 14.43 -2.77 -6.39
C GLU A 323 13.42 -2.95 -7.53
N ALA A 324 12.32 -2.20 -7.52
CA ALA A 324 11.29 -2.22 -8.55
C ALA A 324 11.59 -1.39 -9.81
N GLY A 325 12.72 -0.67 -9.86
CA GLY A 325 13.06 0.23 -10.97
C GLY A 325 12.26 1.55 -11.00
N ILE A 326 11.74 1.98 -9.84
CA ILE A 326 10.94 3.19 -9.64
C ILE A 326 11.78 4.23 -8.87
N GLU A 327 11.76 5.48 -9.33
CA GLU A 327 12.57 6.59 -8.80
C GLU A 327 11.73 7.52 -7.90
N ILE A 328 12.22 7.80 -6.68
CA ILE A 328 11.73 8.92 -5.88
C ILE A 328 12.42 10.18 -6.40
N THR A 329 11.70 10.98 -7.19
CA THR A 329 12.27 12.20 -7.79
C THR A 329 12.37 13.34 -6.79
N PHE A 330 11.48 13.41 -5.80
CA PHE A 330 11.46 14.44 -4.76
C PHE A 330 11.06 13.88 -3.39
N ARG A 331 11.88 14.18 -2.39
CA ARG A 331 11.65 13.86 -0.97
C ARG A 331 11.51 15.16 -0.18
N GLN A 332 10.38 15.33 0.50
CA GLN A 332 10.03 16.51 1.30
C GLN A 332 9.67 16.11 2.73
N SER A 333 9.97 16.97 3.70
CA SER A 333 9.67 16.69 5.11
C SER A 333 9.36 17.96 5.91
N PHE A 334 8.39 17.89 6.82
CA PHE A 334 8.02 19.01 7.69
C PHE A 334 7.84 18.58 9.15
N PHE A 335 7.97 19.54 10.06
CA PHE A 335 7.69 19.33 11.49
C PHE A 335 6.28 19.77 11.88
N SER A 336 5.85 20.95 11.43
CA SER A 336 4.57 21.58 11.83
C SER A 336 3.90 22.47 10.77
N ASP A 337 4.65 22.99 9.79
CA ASP A 337 4.14 23.78 8.66
C ASP A 337 4.43 23.07 7.32
N PRO A 338 3.40 22.64 6.56
CA PRO A 338 3.56 21.99 5.26
C PRO A 338 3.60 22.96 4.07
N ALA A 339 3.41 24.27 4.26
CA ALA A 339 3.16 25.22 3.16
C ALA A 339 4.32 25.36 2.16
N ILE A 340 5.57 25.28 2.63
CA ILE A 340 6.77 25.30 1.77
C ILE A 340 6.92 23.96 1.00
N PRO A 341 6.90 22.78 1.66
CA PRO A 341 6.86 21.47 0.98
C PRO A 341 5.82 21.35 -0.14
N VAL A 342 4.58 21.81 0.07
CA VAL A 342 3.51 21.74 -0.94
C VAL A 342 3.81 22.63 -2.15
N LYS A 343 4.37 23.83 -1.92
CA LYS A 343 4.82 24.74 -2.99
C LYS A 343 5.96 24.15 -3.81
N ASP A 344 6.91 23.48 -3.17
CA ASP A 344 8.02 22.82 -3.87
C ASP A 344 7.55 21.59 -4.65
N LEU A 345 6.64 20.76 -4.13
CA LEU A 345 6.04 19.66 -4.90
C LEU A 345 5.39 20.17 -6.20
N LYS A 346 4.59 21.23 -6.12
CA LYS A 346 3.98 21.91 -7.26
C LYS A 346 5.02 22.47 -8.25
N ARG A 347 6.06 23.13 -7.73
CA ARG A 347 7.14 23.73 -8.53
C ARG A 347 7.90 22.70 -9.37
N GLN A 348 7.86 21.43 -8.98
CA GLN A 348 8.61 20.33 -9.59
C GLN A 348 7.75 19.38 -10.47
N ASP A 349 6.49 19.71 -10.79
CA ASP A 349 5.53 18.82 -11.51
C ASP A 349 5.41 17.43 -10.85
N ALA A 350 5.38 17.39 -9.51
CA ALA A 350 5.20 16.15 -8.77
C ALA A 350 3.75 15.65 -8.87
N ARG A 351 3.52 14.56 -9.62
CA ARG A 351 2.16 14.05 -9.93
C ARG A 351 1.68 12.92 -9.03
N ILE A 352 2.52 11.93 -8.77
CA ILE A 352 2.21 10.81 -7.87
C ILE A 352 2.88 11.10 -6.52
N ILE A 353 2.08 11.35 -5.48
CA ILE A 353 2.56 11.90 -4.21
C ILE A 353 2.19 10.94 -3.07
N VAL A 354 3.18 10.48 -2.29
CA VAL A 354 2.97 9.66 -1.09
C VAL A 354 3.03 10.55 0.16
N GLY A 355 1.94 10.62 0.91
CA GLY A 355 1.81 11.38 2.15
C GLY A 355 1.94 10.49 3.39
N LEU A 356 2.88 10.82 4.29
CA LEU A 356 3.14 10.08 5.54
C LEU A 356 3.11 11.02 6.75
N PHE A 357 1.91 11.25 7.29
CA PHE A 357 1.66 12.19 8.39
C PHE A 357 0.40 11.81 9.19
N TYR A 358 0.21 12.38 10.39
CA TYR A 358 -1.01 12.19 11.18
C TYR A 358 -2.20 12.99 10.63
N GLU A 359 -3.42 12.61 11.03
CA GLU A 359 -4.69 13.21 10.55
C GLU A 359 -4.77 14.74 10.77
N THR A 360 -4.26 15.24 11.90
CA THR A 360 -4.20 16.67 12.23
C THR A 360 -3.32 17.45 11.26
N GLU A 361 -2.24 16.84 10.78
CA GLU A 361 -1.35 17.43 9.79
C GLU A 361 -1.90 17.24 8.37
N ALA A 362 -2.62 16.14 8.11
CA ALA A 362 -3.33 15.92 6.85
C ALA A 362 -4.30 17.09 6.54
N ARG A 363 -5.06 17.56 7.55
CA ARG A 363 -5.93 18.74 7.38
C ARG A 363 -5.16 20.01 6.95
N LYS A 364 -3.99 20.27 7.54
CA LYS A 364 -3.15 21.41 7.16
C LYS A 364 -2.55 21.23 5.75
N VAL A 365 -1.99 20.06 5.46
CA VAL A 365 -1.42 19.71 4.14
C VAL A 365 -2.48 19.90 3.06
N PHE A 366 -3.68 19.33 3.22
CA PHE A 366 -4.71 19.41 2.19
C PHE A 366 -5.31 20.81 2.01
N CYS A 367 -5.32 21.64 3.06
CA CYS A 367 -5.67 23.06 2.94
C CYS A 367 -4.63 23.86 2.12
N GLU A 368 -3.33 23.57 2.26
CA GLU A 368 -2.31 24.17 1.38
C GLU A 368 -2.34 23.60 -0.04
N VAL A 369 -2.61 22.30 -0.20
CA VAL A 369 -2.82 21.64 -1.51
C VAL A 369 -3.99 22.26 -2.27
N TYR A 370 -5.08 22.60 -1.59
CA TYR A 370 -6.20 23.33 -2.17
C TYR A 370 -5.77 24.71 -2.68
N LYS A 371 -5.13 25.52 -1.82
CA LYS A 371 -4.65 26.88 -2.16
C LYS A 371 -3.70 26.85 -3.36
N GLU A 372 -2.79 25.88 -3.40
CA GLU A 372 -1.84 25.70 -4.50
C GLU A 372 -2.44 24.97 -5.73
N ARG A 373 -3.65 24.42 -5.64
CA ARG A 373 -4.32 23.62 -6.70
C ARG A 373 -3.53 22.36 -7.11
N LEU A 374 -2.94 21.67 -6.14
CA LEU A 374 -2.15 20.43 -6.31
C LEU A 374 -3.04 19.17 -6.24
N PHE A 375 -4.22 19.23 -6.89
CA PHE A 375 -5.27 18.21 -6.83
C PHE A 375 -6.05 18.09 -8.16
N GLY A 376 -6.93 17.09 -8.27
CA GLY A 376 -7.72 16.82 -9.48
C GLY A 376 -6.95 16.04 -10.55
N LYS A 377 -7.41 16.12 -11.80
CA LYS A 377 -7.06 15.21 -12.93
C LYS A 377 -5.58 14.82 -13.08
N LYS A 378 -4.64 15.72 -12.76
CA LYS A 378 -3.20 15.56 -13.03
C LYS A 378 -2.41 14.93 -11.87
N TYR A 379 -3.02 14.74 -10.70
CA TYR A 379 -2.35 14.38 -9.45
C TYR A 379 -3.00 13.17 -8.77
N VAL A 380 -2.21 12.33 -8.08
CA VAL A 380 -2.70 11.23 -7.24
C VAL A 380 -1.99 11.27 -5.89
N TRP A 381 -2.79 11.24 -4.82
CA TRP A 381 -2.29 11.19 -3.44
C TRP A 381 -2.44 9.77 -2.88
N PHE A 382 -1.38 9.26 -2.26
CA PHE A 382 -1.35 8.01 -1.49
C PHE A 382 -1.26 8.33 -0.01
N LEU A 383 -2.31 8.00 0.74
CA LEU A 383 -2.39 8.23 2.18
C LEU A 383 -2.44 6.90 2.96
N ILE A 384 -2.47 7.01 4.29
CA ILE A 384 -2.61 5.89 5.22
C ILE A 384 -4.10 5.80 5.59
N GLY A 385 -4.72 4.62 5.46
CA GLY A 385 -6.18 4.48 5.63
C GLY A 385 -6.73 4.56 7.06
N TRP A 386 -5.87 4.66 8.07
CA TRP A 386 -6.22 4.72 9.51
C TRP A 386 -6.87 6.03 9.99
N TYR A 387 -7.24 6.95 9.09
CA TYR A 387 -7.95 8.18 9.46
C TYR A 387 -9.45 7.90 9.61
N ALA A 388 -10.18 8.72 10.37
CA ALA A 388 -11.64 8.59 10.41
C ALA A 388 -12.27 8.86 9.03
N ASP A 389 -13.31 8.12 8.63
CA ASP A 389 -14.00 8.24 7.32
C ASP A 389 -14.37 9.69 6.94
N ASN A 390 -14.59 10.54 7.93
CA ASN A 390 -15.00 11.94 7.81
C ASN A 390 -13.90 12.95 8.22
N TRP A 391 -12.63 12.56 8.33
CA TRP A 391 -11.53 13.37 8.89
C TRP A 391 -11.38 14.79 8.31
N PHE A 392 -11.73 14.97 7.03
CA PHE A 392 -11.68 16.22 6.26
C PHE A 392 -12.94 17.09 6.40
N LYS A 393 -13.98 16.57 7.07
CA LYS A 393 -15.24 17.27 7.37
C LYS A 393 -15.31 17.76 8.83
N ILE A 394 -14.33 17.40 9.66
CA ILE A 394 -14.19 17.83 11.05
C ILE A 394 -13.74 19.31 11.07
N PRO A 395 -14.43 20.21 11.79
CA PRO A 395 -14.01 21.61 11.91
C PRO A 395 -12.72 21.71 12.73
N ASP A 396 -11.68 22.30 12.15
CA ASP A 396 -10.35 22.42 12.76
C ASP A 396 -9.92 23.91 12.77
N PRO A 397 -9.71 24.54 13.94
CA PRO A 397 -9.38 25.96 14.04
C PRO A 397 -7.95 26.29 13.60
N ALA A 398 -7.12 25.31 13.25
CA ALA A 398 -5.78 25.53 12.72
C ALA A 398 -5.74 25.66 11.18
N ILE A 399 -6.88 25.56 10.48
CA ILE A 399 -6.96 25.72 9.01
C ILE A 399 -7.95 26.83 8.61
N ASN A 400 -7.67 27.48 7.49
CA ASN A 400 -8.51 28.55 6.92
C ASN A 400 -9.40 28.07 5.74
N CYS A 401 -9.42 26.76 5.45
CA CYS A 401 -10.17 26.19 4.33
C CYS A 401 -11.53 25.66 4.79
N THR A 402 -12.56 25.80 3.97
CA THR A 402 -13.90 25.26 4.26
C THR A 402 -14.01 23.76 3.95
N VAL A 403 -15.05 23.09 4.47
CA VAL A 403 -15.26 21.65 4.27
C VAL A 403 -15.45 21.28 2.79
N ASP A 404 -16.09 22.13 2.00
CA ASP A 404 -16.28 21.90 0.56
C ASP A 404 -14.95 21.98 -0.20
N GLU A 405 -14.10 22.96 0.15
CA GLU A 405 -12.76 23.12 -0.42
C GLU A 405 -11.83 21.97 -0.05
N MET A 406 -11.87 21.53 1.22
CA MET A 406 -11.17 20.34 1.69
C MET A 406 -11.64 19.09 0.94
N THR A 407 -12.96 18.91 0.78
CA THR A 407 -13.55 17.76 0.06
C THR A 407 -13.10 17.73 -1.41
N MET A 408 -13.07 18.88 -2.10
CA MET A 408 -12.52 18.95 -3.46
C MET A 408 -11.04 18.61 -3.54
N ALA A 409 -10.25 18.94 -2.51
CA ALA A 409 -8.80 18.71 -2.50
C ALA A 409 -8.40 17.25 -2.20
N VAL A 410 -9.24 16.50 -1.48
CA VAL A 410 -8.99 15.06 -1.16
C VAL A 410 -9.63 14.08 -2.15
N GLU A 411 -10.50 14.54 -3.06
CA GLU A 411 -11.27 13.64 -3.94
C GLU A 411 -10.39 12.79 -4.86
N GLY A 412 -10.71 11.49 -4.98
CA GLY A 412 -9.98 10.53 -5.82
C GLY A 412 -8.68 9.97 -5.24
N HIS A 413 -8.23 10.40 -4.05
CA HIS A 413 -7.03 9.87 -3.41
C HIS A 413 -7.16 8.37 -3.05
N VAL A 414 -6.03 7.68 -2.99
CA VAL A 414 -5.93 6.25 -2.66
C VAL A 414 -5.42 6.08 -1.24
N THR A 415 -6.07 5.24 -0.45
CA THR A 415 -5.58 4.81 0.86
C THR A 415 -5.07 3.38 0.79
N THR A 416 -4.06 3.10 1.61
CA THR A 416 -3.67 1.74 1.98
C THR A 416 -3.83 1.58 3.48
N GLU A 417 -4.59 0.57 3.90
CA GLU A 417 -4.77 0.14 5.30
C GLU A 417 -4.42 -1.35 5.46
N ILE A 418 -4.30 -1.85 6.69
CA ILE A 418 -3.99 -3.25 6.97
C ILE A 418 -5.22 -3.89 7.62
N VAL A 419 -5.60 -5.08 7.14
CA VAL A 419 -6.83 -5.77 7.60
C VAL A 419 -6.67 -6.23 9.05
N MET A 420 -7.28 -5.49 9.99
CA MET A 420 -7.26 -5.76 11.43
C MET A 420 -8.41 -6.65 11.91
N LEU A 421 -9.43 -6.88 11.08
CA LEU A 421 -10.61 -7.69 11.36
C LEU A 421 -10.85 -8.65 10.20
N ASN A 422 -11.05 -9.95 10.45
CA ASN A 422 -11.31 -10.91 9.38
C ASN A 422 -12.64 -10.56 8.65
N PRO A 423 -12.65 -10.37 7.31
CA PRO A 423 -13.89 -10.18 6.56
C PRO A 423 -14.69 -11.50 6.39
N GLU A 424 -14.06 -12.66 6.55
CA GLU A 424 -14.72 -13.96 6.42
C GLU A 424 -15.53 -14.31 7.68
N ASN A 425 -16.72 -14.88 7.50
CA ASN A 425 -17.61 -15.28 8.59
C ASN A 425 -17.22 -16.66 9.18
N THR A 426 -15.95 -16.81 9.53
CA THR A 426 -15.35 -18.01 10.14
C THR A 426 -15.24 -17.84 11.66
N ARG A 427 -15.35 -18.94 12.43
CA ARG A 427 -15.10 -18.93 13.88
C ARG A 427 -13.62 -19.18 14.17
N GLY A 428 -12.99 -18.26 14.91
CA GLY A 428 -11.60 -18.40 15.37
C GLY A 428 -11.45 -19.26 16.63
N ILE A 429 -10.26 -19.25 17.23
CA ILE A 429 -9.90 -20.05 18.42
C ILE A 429 -10.81 -19.81 19.64
N SER A 430 -11.41 -18.63 19.74
CA SER A 430 -12.40 -18.24 20.76
C SER A 430 -13.81 -18.80 20.52
N ASN A 431 -14.02 -19.52 19.42
CA ASN A 431 -15.32 -19.98 18.91
C ASN A 431 -16.32 -18.85 18.60
N MET A 432 -15.84 -17.62 18.38
CA MET A 432 -16.63 -16.47 17.92
C MET A 432 -16.24 -16.07 16.50
N THR A 433 -17.18 -15.47 15.78
CA THR A 433 -16.97 -14.79 14.50
C THR A 433 -16.56 -13.33 14.72
N SER A 434 -16.00 -12.69 13.69
CA SER A 434 -15.57 -11.29 13.77
C SER A 434 -16.73 -10.31 13.96
N GLN A 435 -17.93 -10.62 13.44
CA GLN A 435 -19.15 -9.85 13.71
C GLN A 435 -19.60 -10.00 15.17
N GLU A 436 -19.69 -11.23 15.69
CA GLU A 436 -20.07 -11.50 17.09
C GLU A 436 -19.11 -10.84 18.09
N PHE A 437 -17.80 -10.83 17.80
CA PHE A 437 -16.83 -10.10 18.60
C PHE A 437 -17.14 -8.60 18.63
N MET A 438 -17.35 -7.97 17.47
CA MET A 438 -17.63 -6.53 17.41
C MET A 438 -18.93 -6.17 18.12
N GLU A 439 -19.98 -7.01 18.04
CA GLU A 439 -21.21 -6.82 18.83
C GLU A 439 -20.98 -7.00 20.33
N LYS A 440 -20.16 -7.98 20.75
CA LYS A 440 -19.81 -8.22 22.16
C LYS A 440 -18.99 -7.06 22.73
N LEU A 441 -18.08 -6.49 21.93
CA LEU A 441 -17.26 -5.33 22.28
C LEU A 441 -18.09 -4.04 22.32
N LYS A 442 -18.86 -3.70 21.28
CA LYS A 442 -19.72 -2.50 21.27
C LYS A 442 -20.70 -2.48 22.46
N ARG A 443 -21.20 -3.64 22.89
CA ARG A 443 -22.02 -3.78 24.12
C ARG A 443 -21.27 -3.50 25.43
N ARG A 444 -19.93 -3.52 25.46
CA ARG A 444 -19.13 -3.12 26.63
C ARG A 444 -18.73 -1.64 26.63
N LEU A 445 -18.60 -1.01 25.45
CA LEU A 445 -18.06 0.35 25.33
C LEU A 445 -19.07 1.45 25.72
N GLY A 446 -20.38 1.16 25.68
CA GLY A 446 -21.42 2.13 26.05
C GLY A 446 -21.86 3.00 24.87
N GLU A 447 -22.08 4.29 25.10
CA GLU A 447 -22.61 5.21 24.10
C GLU A 447 -21.55 5.61 23.05
N ASN A 448 -22.00 5.72 21.80
CA ASN A 448 -21.19 6.08 20.61
C ASN A 448 -19.87 5.30 20.43
N PRO A 449 -19.91 3.95 20.22
CA PRO A 449 -18.73 3.17 19.92
C PRO A 449 -17.92 3.69 18.72
N ASP A 450 -18.59 4.27 17.73
CA ASP A 450 -17.99 4.79 16.49
C ASP A 450 -17.17 6.09 16.69
N VAL A 451 -17.14 6.62 17.92
CA VAL A 451 -16.27 7.74 18.35
C VAL A 451 -15.19 7.26 19.34
N THR A 452 -15.19 5.97 19.72
CA THR A 452 -14.26 5.41 20.72
C THR A 452 -12.88 5.12 20.14
N GLY A 453 -11.82 5.61 20.79
CA GLY A 453 -10.45 5.40 20.36
C GLY A 453 -10.01 3.93 20.34
N GLY A 454 -9.35 3.51 19.25
CA GLY A 454 -8.74 2.17 19.14
C GLY A 454 -9.68 1.05 18.72
N LEU A 455 -10.87 1.36 18.19
CA LEU A 455 -11.88 0.34 17.87
C LEU A 455 -11.47 -0.59 16.72
N GLN A 456 -10.66 -0.11 15.76
CA GLN A 456 -10.14 -0.92 14.65
C GLN A 456 -9.05 -1.91 15.14
N GLU A 457 -8.27 -1.49 16.14
CA GLU A 457 -7.13 -2.21 16.71
C GLU A 457 -7.53 -3.16 17.85
N ALA A 458 -8.75 -3.03 18.40
CA ALA A 458 -9.27 -3.86 19.47
C ALA A 458 -9.21 -5.39 19.21
N PRO A 459 -9.42 -5.92 17.98
CA PRO A 459 -9.17 -7.34 17.66
C PRO A 459 -7.70 -7.76 17.89
N LEU A 460 -6.74 -6.86 17.65
CA LEU A 460 -5.30 -7.12 17.82
C LEU A 460 -4.95 -7.24 19.32
N ALA A 461 -5.63 -6.48 20.18
CA ALA A 461 -5.51 -6.59 21.63
C ALA A 461 -6.17 -7.88 22.18
N TYR A 462 -7.32 -8.26 21.61
CA TYR A 462 -7.99 -9.54 21.92
C TYR A 462 -7.09 -10.73 21.54
N ASP A 463 -6.61 -10.77 20.30
CA ASP A 463 -5.76 -11.86 19.79
C ASP A 463 -4.37 -11.87 20.44
N ALA A 464 -3.85 -10.75 20.95
CA ALA A 464 -2.60 -10.73 21.72
C ALA A 464 -2.71 -11.54 23.03
N ILE A 465 -3.84 -11.44 23.73
CA ILE A 465 -4.09 -12.26 24.93
C ILE A 465 -4.21 -13.75 24.56
N TRP A 466 -4.82 -14.09 23.41
CA TRP A 466 -4.86 -15.47 22.94
C TRP A 466 -3.48 -16.01 22.55
N ALA A 467 -2.66 -15.22 21.84
CA ALA A 467 -1.28 -15.59 21.50
C ALA A 467 -0.45 -15.86 22.77
N LEU A 468 -0.54 -14.95 23.76
CA LEU A 468 0.08 -15.08 25.08
C LEU A 468 -0.39 -16.35 25.79
N ALA A 469 -1.70 -16.59 25.85
CA ALA A 469 -2.27 -17.77 26.53
C ALA A 469 -1.84 -19.09 25.87
N LEU A 470 -1.87 -19.18 24.54
CA LEU A 470 -1.45 -20.36 23.79
C LEU A 470 0.06 -20.62 23.94
N ALA A 471 0.89 -19.57 23.89
CA ALA A 471 2.32 -19.67 24.12
C ALA A 471 2.65 -20.11 25.56
N LEU A 472 1.98 -19.55 26.58
CA LEU A 472 2.16 -19.99 27.96
C LEU A 472 1.66 -21.42 28.19
N ASN A 473 0.58 -21.86 27.53
CA ASN A 473 0.09 -23.24 27.62
C ASN A 473 1.12 -24.24 27.05
N LYS A 474 1.72 -23.91 25.89
CA LYS A 474 2.82 -24.68 25.29
C LYS A 474 4.08 -24.66 26.16
N THR A 475 4.42 -23.50 26.73
CA THR A 475 5.55 -23.32 27.66
C THR A 475 5.39 -24.20 28.91
N ALA A 476 4.22 -24.19 29.54
CA ALA A 476 3.95 -24.99 30.74
C ALA A 476 4.16 -26.49 30.48
N TYR A 477 3.75 -26.99 29.32
CA TYR A 477 3.97 -28.37 28.91
C TYR A 477 5.46 -28.70 28.75
N GLU A 478 6.25 -27.86 28.08
CA GLU A 478 7.69 -28.09 27.92
C GLU A 478 8.47 -27.95 29.25
N LEU A 479 8.17 -26.93 30.07
CA LEU A 479 8.78 -26.77 31.40
C LEU A 479 8.50 -27.96 32.32
N SER A 480 7.31 -28.57 32.24
CA SER A 480 6.96 -29.76 33.04
C SER A 480 7.92 -30.93 32.81
N LYS A 481 8.47 -31.08 31.59
CA LYS A 481 9.47 -32.11 31.24
C LYS A 481 10.84 -31.81 31.86
N MET A 482 11.11 -30.54 32.15
CA MET A 482 12.33 -30.05 32.81
C MET A 482 12.20 -30.01 34.34
N GLY A 483 11.02 -30.33 34.89
CA GLY A 483 10.71 -30.20 36.32
C GLY A 483 10.50 -28.75 36.79
N LEU A 484 10.32 -27.81 35.87
CA LEU A 484 10.10 -26.38 36.13
C LEU A 484 8.64 -25.99 35.92
N ARG A 485 8.26 -24.82 36.43
CA ARG A 485 6.91 -24.24 36.31
C ARG A 485 6.97 -22.75 35.95
N LEU A 486 5.83 -22.20 35.53
CA LEU A 486 5.69 -20.77 35.24
C LEU A 486 5.80 -19.88 36.50
N GLU A 487 5.58 -20.45 37.69
CA GLU A 487 5.75 -19.77 38.99
C GLU A 487 7.23 -19.60 39.41
N ASP A 488 8.17 -20.35 38.82
CA ASP A 488 9.61 -20.23 39.08
C ASP A 488 10.26 -19.05 38.31
N PHE A 489 9.44 -18.32 37.54
CA PHE A 489 9.89 -17.17 36.76
C PHE A 489 10.37 -16.02 37.66
N ASN A 490 11.55 -15.51 37.34
CA ASN A 490 12.14 -14.33 37.96
C ASN A 490 12.98 -13.59 36.91
N TYR A 491 13.11 -12.27 37.06
CA TYR A 491 13.74 -11.40 36.07
C TYR A 491 15.23 -11.70 35.80
N ASN A 492 15.89 -12.51 36.64
CA ASN A 492 17.29 -12.93 36.48
C ASN A 492 17.42 -14.27 35.72
N ASN A 493 16.34 -15.02 35.52
CA ASN A 493 16.37 -16.36 34.92
C ASN A 493 15.85 -16.35 33.47
N LYS A 494 16.79 -16.44 32.52
CA LYS A 494 16.50 -16.45 31.08
C LYS A 494 15.85 -17.75 30.58
N ILE A 495 15.95 -18.88 31.29
CA ILE A 495 15.50 -20.21 30.80
C ILE A 495 14.01 -20.21 30.44
N ILE A 496 13.17 -19.73 31.35
CA ILE A 496 11.72 -19.65 31.14
C ILE A 496 11.38 -18.64 30.03
N SER A 497 12.08 -17.50 29.99
CA SER A 497 11.91 -16.48 28.94
C SER A 497 12.24 -17.02 27.54
N ASP A 498 13.33 -17.79 27.40
CA ASP A 498 13.71 -18.42 26.13
C ASP A 498 12.71 -19.50 25.68
N GLU A 499 12.01 -20.16 26.61
CA GLU A 499 10.91 -21.09 26.29
C GLU A 499 9.66 -20.33 25.84
N ILE A 500 9.25 -19.28 26.55
CA ILE A 500 8.15 -18.39 26.13
C ILE A 500 8.44 -17.78 24.75
N TYR A 501 9.68 -17.34 24.51
CA TYR A 501 10.10 -16.81 23.21
C TYR A 501 9.93 -17.84 22.08
N ARG A 502 10.39 -19.09 22.30
CA ARG A 502 10.25 -20.18 21.33
C ARG A 502 8.79 -20.59 21.14
N ALA A 503 7.96 -20.55 22.18
CA ALA A 503 6.53 -20.79 22.09
C ALA A 503 5.78 -19.70 21.29
N MET A 504 6.08 -18.42 21.54
CA MET A 504 5.57 -17.27 20.77
C MET A 504 6.02 -17.31 19.30
N ASN A 505 7.31 -17.53 19.03
CA ASN A 505 7.85 -17.60 17.67
C ASN A 505 7.34 -18.82 16.86
N SER A 506 6.70 -19.78 17.52
CA SER A 506 6.07 -20.95 16.90
C SER A 506 4.57 -21.04 17.18
N SER A 507 3.92 -19.90 17.45
CA SER A 507 2.46 -19.79 17.51
C SER A 507 1.87 -19.46 16.14
N SER A 508 0.82 -20.21 15.76
CA SER A 508 -0.01 -20.00 14.58
C SER A 508 -1.43 -20.41 14.97
N PHE A 509 -2.40 -19.51 14.78
CA PHE A 509 -3.82 -19.76 15.06
C PHE A 509 -4.71 -18.76 14.31
N ASP A 510 -5.99 -19.09 14.17
CA ASP A 510 -6.99 -18.19 13.60
C ASP A 510 -7.67 -17.38 14.71
N GLY A 511 -7.39 -16.08 14.73
CA GLY A 511 -7.96 -15.10 15.66
C GLY A 511 -9.11 -14.31 15.06
N VAL A 512 -9.61 -13.34 15.82
CA VAL A 512 -10.67 -12.39 15.39
C VAL A 512 -10.17 -11.47 14.27
N SER A 513 -8.88 -11.15 14.28
CA SER A 513 -8.18 -10.36 13.26
C SER A 513 -7.79 -11.17 12.02
N GLY A 514 -8.15 -12.46 11.95
CA GLY A 514 -7.76 -13.42 10.92
C GLY A 514 -6.61 -14.32 11.38
N HIS A 515 -5.85 -14.91 10.45
CA HIS A 515 -4.71 -15.74 10.80
C HIS A 515 -3.63 -14.93 11.55
N VAL A 516 -3.11 -15.46 12.65
CA VAL A 516 -2.10 -14.82 13.49
C VAL A 516 -0.82 -15.66 13.46
N VAL A 517 0.19 -15.14 12.74
CA VAL A 517 1.56 -15.66 12.68
C VAL A 517 2.52 -14.49 12.80
N PHE A 518 3.56 -14.66 13.61
CA PHE A 518 4.68 -13.73 13.72
C PHE A 518 5.78 -14.09 12.73
N ASP A 519 6.35 -13.09 12.05
CA ASP A 519 7.51 -13.26 11.18
C ASP A 519 8.82 -13.35 11.99
N ALA A 520 9.95 -13.48 11.28
CA ALA A 520 11.27 -13.45 11.90
C ALA A 520 11.59 -12.13 12.63
N SER A 521 10.92 -11.01 12.32
CA SER A 521 11.06 -9.73 13.03
C SER A 521 10.19 -9.63 14.30
N GLY A 522 9.23 -10.54 14.48
CA GLY A 522 8.25 -10.50 15.57
C GLY A 522 6.96 -9.72 15.24
N SER A 523 6.80 -9.31 13.99
CA SER A 523 5.63 -8.60 13.45
C SER A 523 4.58 -9.57 12.93
N ARG A 524 3.30 -9.26 13.11
CA ARG A 524 2.21 -10.02 12.48
C ARG A 524 2.18 -9.78 10.96
N MET A 525 2.01 -10.87 10.19
CA MET A 525 1.68 -10.82 8.76
C MET A 525 0.16 -10.70 8.55
N ALA A 526 -0.27 -9.88 7.59
CA ALA A 526 -1.68 -9.62 7.28
C ALA A 526 -1.86 -9.21 5.80
N TRP A 527 -3.11 -9.12 5.33
CA TRP A 527 -3.43 -8.54 4.03
C TRP A 527 -3.51 -7.00 4.11
N THR A 528 -3.10 -6.31 3.06
CA THR A 528 -3.37 -4.88 2.88
C THR A 528 -4.70 -4.71 2.15
N LEU A 529 -5.54 -3.80 2.61
CA LEU A 529 -6.74 -3.35 1.91
C LEU A 529 -6.48 -1.97 1.28
N ILE A 530 -7.01 -1.79 0.07
CA ILE A 530 -6.79 -0.64 -0.79
C ILE A 530 -8.16 -0.02 -1.03
N GLU A 531 -8.29 1.27 -0.75
CA GLU A 531 -9.52 2.03 -1.00
C GLU A 531 -9.25 3.31 -1.78
N GLN A 532 -10.32 3.91 -2.30
CA GLN A 532 -10.31 5.22 -2.92
C GLN A 532 -11.43 6.08 -2.34
N LEU A 533 -11.17 7.36 -2.10
CA LEU A 533 -12.24 8.31 -1.84
C LEU A 533 -12.98 8.64 -3.14
N GLN A 534 -14.28 8.34 -3.20
CA GLN A 534 -15.15 8.58 -4.35
C GLN A 534 -16.43 9.28 -3.91
N ASP A 535 -16.74 10.43 -4.52
CA ASP A 535 -17.91 11.26 -4.18
C ASP A 535 -17.95 11.60 -2.67
N GLY A 536 -16.78 11.81 -2.05
CA GLY A 536 -16.64 12.06 -0.62
C GLY A 536 -16.96 10.87 0.32
N ILE A 537 -16.92 9.63 -0.18
CA ILE A 537 -17.11 8.36 0.56
C ILE A 537 -16.02 7.35 0.16
N TYR A 538 -15.41 6.64 1.12
CA TYR A 538 -14.42 5.59 0.79
C TYR A 538 -15.05 4.36 0.12
N LYS A 539 -14.35 3.81 -0.87
CA LYS A 539 -14.72 2.60 -1.61
C LYS A 539 -13.55 1.64 -1.68
N LYS A 540 -13.74 0.41 -1.20
CA LYS A 540 -12.77 -0.70 -1.27
C LYS A 540 -12.56 -1.10 -2.73
N ILE A 541 -11.33 -0.98 -3.24
CA ILE A 541 -10.97 -1.26 -4.65
C ILE A 541 -10.18 -2.56 -4.85
N GLY A 542 -9.53 -3.07 -3.80
CA GLY A 542 -8.87 -4.38 -3.84
C GLY A 542 -8.13 -4.75 -2.56
N TYR A 543 -7.66 -5.98 -2.47
CA TYR A 543 -6.78 -6.45 -1.38
C TYR A 543 -5.49 -7.02 -1.96
N TYR A 544 -4.39 -6.90 -1.22
CA TYR A 544 -3.08 -7.43 -1.57
C TYR A 544 -2.52 -8.35 -0.47
N ASP A 545 -2.10 -9.55 -0.88
CA ASP A 545 -1.36 -10.50 -0.04
C ASP A 545 0.12 -10.52 -0.45
N SER A 546 0.94 -9.84 0.36
CA SER A 546 2.39 -9.74 0.15
C SER A 546 3.14 -11.06 0.32
N THR A 547 2.52 -12.10 0.89
CA THR A 547 3.13 -13.44 1.02
C THR A 547 2.98 -14.30 -0.24
N LYS A 548 2.03 -13.94 -1.12
CA LYS A 548 1.70 -14.69 -2.34
C LYS A 548 1.85 -13.87 -3.63
N ASP A 549 2.25 -12.61 -3.52
CA ASP A 549 2.18 -11.58 -4.58
C ASP A 549 0.83 -11.59 -5.32
N ASN A 550 -0.26 -11.60 -4.54
CA ASN A 550 -1.61 -11.72 -5.08
C ASN A 550 -2.41 -10.43 -4.85
N LEU A 551 -2.75 -9.74 -5.94
CA LEU A 551 -3.59 -8.54 -5.95
C LEU A 551 -5.00 -8.88 -6.44
N SER A 552 -5.95 -8.97 -5.51
CA SER A 552 -7.38 -9.03 -5.85
C SER A 552 -7.91 -7.62 -6.14
N TRP A 553 -8.75 -7.46 -7.16
CA TRP A 553 -9.24 -6.15 -7.60
C TRP A 553 -10.70 -6.17 -8.01
N TYR A 554 -11.46 -5.16 -7.60
CA TYR A 554 -12.91 -5.09 -7.85
C TYR A 554 -13.28 -4.30 -9.12
N ASN A 555 -12.32 -3.64 -9.79
CA ASN A 555 -12.51 -2.85 -11.02
C ASN A 555 -13.57 -1.75 -10.88
N ASN A 556 -13.65 -1.15 -9.69
CA ASN A 556 -14.56 -0.08 -9.30
C ASN A 556 -13.81 1.24 -8.98
N ASP A 557 -12.51 1.33 -9.30
CA ASP A 557 -11.72 2.55 -9.19
C ASP A 557 -12.16 3.59 -10.23
N LYS A 558 -12.38 4.84 -9.78
CA LYS A 558 -12.84 5.96 -10.62
C LYS A 558 -11.69 6.92 -10.88
N TRP A 559 -11.53 7.35 -12.13
CA TRP A 559 -10.50 8.32 -12.51
C TRP A 559 -11.09 9.43 -13.40
N ILE A 560 -10.62 10.67 -13.22
CA ILE A 560 -11.10 11.82 -14.00
C ILE A 560 -10.62 11.67 -15.45
N GLY A 561 -11.53 11.29 -16.35
CA GLY A 561 -11.23 10.94 -17.74
C GLY A 561 -11.16 9.43 -18.02
N GLY A 562 -11.47 8.57 -17.05
CA GLY A 562 -11.59 7.12 -17.23
C GLY A 562 -10.28 6.32 -17.17
N SER A 563 -9.15 6.98 -16.95
CA SER A 563 -7.83 6.35 -16.76
C SER A 563 -7.02 7.08 -15.70
N PRO A 564 -6.14 6.40 -14.94
CA PRO A 564 -5.19 7.05 -14.04
C PRO A 564 -4.28 8.02 -14.82
N PRO A 565 -3.80 9.11 -14.19
CA PRO A 565 -2.90 10.06 -14.84
C PRO A 565 -1.50 9.48 -15.07
N ALA A 566 -0.73 10.14 -15.95
CA ALA A 566 0.69 9.85 -16.14
C ALA A 566 1.54 10.45 -15.02
N ASP A 567 2.61 9.75 -14.64
CA ASP A 567 3.55 10.11 -13.57
C ASP A 567 4.39 11.37 -13.83
N HIS A 568 4.55 11.75 -15.10
CA HIS A 568 5.22 12.99 -15.51
C HIS A 568 4.57 13.57 -16.77
N THR A 569 4.80 14.86 -17.03
CA THR A 569 4.38 15.49 -18.30
C THR A 569 5.12 14.88 -19.50
N LYS A 570 4.39 14.18 -20.38
CA LYS A 570 4.98 13.54 -21.57
C LYS A 570 5.38 14.59 -22.61
N VAL A 571 6.62 14.52 -23.10
CA VAL A 571 7.12 15.41 -24.16
C VAL A 571 6.86 14.78 -25.53
N ILE A 572 6.07 15.45 -26.38
CA ILE A 572 5.80 15.03 -27.76
C ILE A 572 6.63 15.90 -28.70
N ILE A 573 7.48 15.26 -29.51
CA ILE A 573 8.26 15.91 -30.56
C ILE A 573 7.35 16.20 -31.77
N THR A 574 7.35 17.44 -32.26
CA THR A 574 6.57 17.82 -33.45
C THR A 574 7.41 18.64 -34.43
N PHE A 575 7.27 18.37 -35.73
CA PHE A 575 7.97 19.13 -36.77
C PHE A 575 7.15 20.34 -37.22
N ARG A 576 7.84 21.47 -37.41
CA ARG A 576 7.29 22.70 -37.98
C ARG A 576 7.48 22.71 -39.50
N TYR A 577 6.37 22.70 -40.23
CA TYR A 577 6.32 22.67 -41.70
C TYR A 577 5.92 24.02 -42.30
N LEU A 578 6.17 24.19 -43.60
CA LEU A 578 5.75 25.37 -44.33
C LEU A 578 4.21 25.40 -44.50
N SER A 579 3.61 26.60 -44.44
CA SER A 579 2.18 26.75 -44.70
C SER A 579 1.86 26.35 -46.14
N GLN A 580 1.10 25.28 -46.33
CA GLN A 580 0.79 24.75 -47.66
C GLN A 580 0.09 25.77 -48.56
N LYS A 581 -0.73 26.67 -47.98
CA LYS A 581 -1.36 27.78 -48.70
C LYS A 581 -0.32 28.74 -49.31
N LEU A 582 0.78 29.01 -48.58
CA LEU A 582 1.88 29.83 -49.08
C LEU A 582 2.72 29.08 -50.12
N PHE A 583 3.07 27.82 -49.86
CA PHE A 583 3.85 27.00 -50.78
C PHE A 583 3.17 26.84 -52.15
N ILE A 584 1.89 26.50 -52.16
CA ILE A 584 1.09 26.37 -53.39
C ILE A 584 1.00 27.72 -54.12
N SER A 585 0.72 28.83 -53.40
CA SER A 585 0.59 30.16 -54.02
C SER A 585 1.88 30.62 -54.72
N VAL A 586 3.04 30.44 -54.07
CA VAL A 586 4.34 30.82 -54.65
C VAL A 586 4.75 29.86 -55.77
N SER A 587 4.41 28.57 -55.66
CA SER A 587 4.65 27.56 -56.70
C SER A 587 3.84 27.82 -57.98
N VAL A 588 2.58 28.26 -57.87
CA VAL A 588 1.75 28.66 -59.02
C VAL A 588 2.33 29.91 -59.70
N LEU A 589 2.77 30.92 -58.93
CA LEU A 589 3.42 32.11 -59.48
C LEU A 589 4.74 31.76 -60.20
N ALA A 590 5.55 30.85 -59.64
CA ALA A 590 6.76 30.35 -60.30
C ALA A 590 6.44 29.60 -61.61
N GLY A 591 5.42 28.73 -61.60
CA GLY A 591 4.95 28.02 -62.79
C GLY A 591 4.48 28.96 -63.91
N LEU A 592 3.71 30.00 -63.58
CA LEU A 592 3.30 31.04 -64.54
C LEU A 592 4.50 31.82 -65.09
N GLY A 593 5.49 32.14 -64.25
CA GLY A 593 6.74 32.77 -64.68
C GLY A 593 7.58 31.89 -65.62
N ILE A 594 7.62 30.58 -65.36
CA ILE A 594 8.31 29.59 -66.22
C ILE A 594 7.61 29.49 -67.59
N LEU A 595 6.27 29.42 -67.61
CA LEU A 595 5.49 29.42 -68.85
C LEU A 595 5.73 30.70 -69.67
N LEU A 596 5.71 31.87 -69.03
CA LEU A 596 6.06 33.14 -69.67
C LEU A 596 7.50 33.13 -70.23
N GLY A 597 8.45 32.57 -69.47
CA GLY A 597 9.83 32.36 -69.92
C GLY A 597 9.92 31.54 -71.21
N PHE A 598 9.20 30.41 -71.29
CA PHE A 598 9.15 29.58 -72.50
C PHE A 598 8.48 30.28 -73.68
N VAL A 599 7.42 31.07 -73.46
CA VAL A 599 6.77 31.89 -74.50
C VAL A 599 7.74 32.95 -75.05
N CYS A 600 8.42 33.69 -74.17
CA CYS A 600 9.42 34.68 -74.56
C CYS A 600 10.62 34.06 -75.31
N LEU A 601 11.11 32.91 -74.85
CA LEU A 601 12.18 32.15 -75.51
C LEU A 601 11.76 31.71 -76.92
N SER A 602 10.55 31.13 -77.05
CA SER A 602 10.00 30.68 -78.33
C SER A 602 9.81 31.84 -79.32
N PHE A 603 9.28 32.98 -78.83
CA PHE A 603 9.12 34.20 -79.61
C PHE A 603 10.47 34.74 -80.14
N ASN A 604 11.50 34.77 -79.29
CA ASN A 604 12.83 35.27 -79.65
C ASN A 604 13.58 34.34 -80.63
N ILE A 605 13.37 33.02 -80.52
CA ILE A 605 13.90 32.04 -81.48
C ILE A 605 13.18 32.15 -82.83
N TYR A 606 11.85 32.16 -82.85
CA TYR A 606 11.05 32.23 -84.08
C TYR A 606 11.32 33.53 -84.87
N ASN A 607 11.38 34.67 -84.18
CA ASN A 607 11.63 35.98 -84.81
C ASN A 607 13.13 36.31 -84.97
N SER A 608 14.03 35.35 -84.81
CA SER A 608 15.50 35.54 -84.90
C SER A 608 15.99 36.02 -86.27
N HIS A 609 15.16 35.93 -87.32
CA HIS A 609 15.44 36.51 -88.64
C HIS A 609 15.11 38.01 -88.76
N VAL A 610 14.38 38.59 -87.80
CA VAL A 610 13.96 40.00 -87.84
C VAL A 610 15.12 40.89 -87.42
N ARG A 611 15.49 41.88 -88.26
CA ARG A 611 16.65 42.77 -88.03
C ARG A 611 16.65 43.47 -86.65
N TYR A 612 15.48 43.84 -86.11
CA TYR A 612 15.38 44.41 -84.76
C TYR A 612 15.76 43.41 -83.65
N ILE A 613 15.42 42.13 -83.82
CA ILE A 613 15.76 41.04 -82.89
C ILE A 613 17.25 40.67 -83.05
N GLN A 614 17.76 40.61 -84.28
CA GLN A 614 19.20 40.38 -84.52
C GLN A 614 20.08 41.45 -83.87
N ASN A 615 19.67 42.71 -83.98
CA ASN A 615 20.32 43.85 -83.33
C ASN A 615 20.16 43.89 -81.80
N SER A 616 19.49 42.91 -81.17
CA SER A 616 19.44 42.72 -79.71
C SER A 616 20.30 41.55 -79.22
N GLN A 617 21.12 40.94 -80.08
CA GLN A 617 21.91 39.72 -79.77
C GLN A 617 21.04 38.59 -79.17
N PRO A 618 20.17 37.96 -80.00
CA PRO A 618 19.06 37.14 -79.51
C PRO A 618 19.53 35.91 -78.72
N HIS A 619 20.68 35.34 -79.06
CA HIS A 619 21.25 34.20 -78.32
C HIS A 619 21.61 34.53 -76.87
N LEU A 620 22.07 35.75 -76.57
CA LEU A 620 22.33 36.13 -75.16
C LEU A 620 21.01 36.31 -74.41
N ASN A 621 19.97 36.85 -75.06
CA ASN A 621 18.62 36.93 -74.46
C ASN A 621 18.00 35.54 -74.25
N ASN A 622 18.29 34.55 -75.09
CA ASN A 622 17.92 33.15 -74.84
C ASN A 622 18.61 32.58 -73.60
N VAL A 623 19.89 32.89 -73.38
CA VAL A 623 20.62 32.51 -72.15
C VAL A 623 20.04 33.22 -70.92
N THR A 624 19.67 34.51 -71.03
CA THR A 624 18.95 35.23 -69.96
C THR A 624 17.65 34.51 -69.59
N ALA A 625 16.82 34.18 -70.59
CA ALA A 625 15.54 33.51 -70.37
C ALA A 625 15.71 32.11 -69.75
N ALA A 626 16.67 31.32 -70.22
CA ALA A 626 16.99 30.00 -69.64
C ALA A 626 17.45 30.10 -68.18
N GLY A 627 18.29 31.09 -67.85
CA GLY A 627 18.70 31.37 -66.47
C GLY A 627 17.52 31.75 -65.57
N CYS A 628 16.61 32.60 -66.05
CA CYS A 628 15.38 32.95 -65.34
C CYS A 628 14.45 31.74 -65.10
N ILE A 629 14.29 30.85 -66.09
CA ILE A 629 13.51 29.61 -65.95
C ILE A 629 14.12 28.70 -64.86
N LEU A 630 15.44 28.52 -64.85
CA LEU A 630 16.14 27.72 -63.83
C LEU A 630 16.04 28.34 -62.43
N ALA A 631 16.17 29.66 -62.31
CA ALA A 631 16.03 30.37 -61.04
C ALA A 631 14.59 30.28 -60.48
N LEU A 632 13.57 30.34 -61.34
CA LEU A 632 12.17 30.11 -60.94
C LEU A 632 11.92 28.63 -60.57
N ALA A 633 12.56 27.67 -61.25
CA ALA A 633 12.46 26.25 -60.91
C ALA A 633 13.06 25.93 -59.53
N ALA A 634 13.96 26.75 -58.99
CA ALA A 634 14.49 26.59 -57.63
C ALA A 634 13.42 26.77 -56.52
N VAL A 635 12.27 27.40 -56.82
CA VAL A 635 11.17 27.61 -55.86
C VAL A 635 10.61 26.30 -55.33
N PHE A 636 10.43 25.29 -56.20
CA PHE A 636 9.85 24.01 -55.80
C PHE A 636 10.70 23.27 -54.75
N PRO A 637 12.00 22.99 -54.96
CA PRO A 637 12.83 22.37 -53.93
C PRO A 637 13.04 23.26 -52.70
N LEU A 638 12.99 24.59 -52.81
CA LEU A 638 13.06 25.50 -51.65
C LEU A 638 11.86 25.34 -50.69
N GLY A 639 10.66 25.08 -51.22
CA GLY A 639 9.45 24.87 -50.41
C GLY A 639 9.17 23.43 -50.00
N LEU A 640 9.84 22.44 -50.61
CA LEU A 640 9.72 21.03 -50.27
C LEU A 640 10.42 20.70 -48.94
N ASP A 641 9.61 20.36 -47.94
CA ASP A 641 9.97 19.96 -46.57
C ASP A 641 9.58 18.50 -46.27
N GLY A 642 9.83 18.03 -45.05
CA GLY A 642 9.53 16.66 -44.61
C GLY A 642 8.05 16.33 -44.44
N HIS A 643 7.14 17.28 -44.70
CA HIS A 643 5.73 16.99 -44.93
C HIS A 643 5.52 16.24 -46.25
N HIS A 644 6.39 16.51 -47.23
CA HIS A 644 6.31 15.96 -48.59
C HIS A 644 7.36 14.89 -48.89
N ILE A 645 8.47 14.87 -48.14
CA ILE A 645 9.69 14.16 -48.52
C ILE A 645 10.29 13.37 -47.35
N GLU A 646 10.51 12.08 -47.56
CA GLU A 646 11.18 11.22 -46.59
C GLU A 646 12.64 11.64 -46.31
N LYS A 647 13.09 11.38 -45.07
CA LYS A 647 14.41 11.79 -44.55
C LYS A 647 15.59 11.43 -45.46
N TRP A 648 15.50 10.31 -46.18
CA TRP A 648 16.52 9.82 -47.11
C TRP A 648 16.73 10.74 -48.34
N HIS A 649 15.65 11.32 -48.87
CA HIS A 649 15.67 12.14 -50.08
C HIS A 649 15.98 13.63 -49.79
N PHE A 650 15.96 14.04 -48.52
CA PHE A 650 16.18 15.42 -48.08
C PHE A 650 17.52 16.03 -48.53
N PRO A 651 18.69 15.33 -48.49
CA PRO A 651 19.96 15.91 -48.95
C PRO A 651 19.98 16.20 -50.47
N LEU A 652 19.28 15.40 -51.29
CA LEU A 652 19.14 15.65 -52.73
C LEU A 652 18.40 16.97 -52.99
N VAL A 653 17.38 17.27 -52.18
CA VAL A 653 16.65 18.54 -52.22
C VAL A 653 17.54 19.70 -51.78
N CYS A 654 18.36 19.52 -50.73
CA CYS A 654 19.34 20.53 -50.32
C CYS A 654 20.33 20.88 -51.46
N GLN A 655 20.80 19.89 -52.21
CA GLN A 655 21.65 20.11 -53.38
C GLN A 655 20.89 20.77 -54.54
N ALA A 656 19.66 20.34 -54.84
CA ALA A 656 18.83 20.92 -55.88
C ALA A 656 18.53 22.42 -55.64
N ARG A 657 18.29 22.83 -54.39
CA ARG A 657 18.16 24.25 -53.98
C ARG A 657 19.39 25.06 -54.38
N LEU A 658 20.59 24.54 -54.10
CA LEU A 658 21.85 25.23 -54.34
C LEU A 658 22.13 25.39 -55.85
N TRP A 659 22.09 24.29 -56.60
CA TRP A 659 22.46 24.29 -58.03
C TRP A 659 21.48 25.07 -58.91
N LEU A 660 20.17 24.92 -58.72
CA LEU A 660 19.18 25.62 -59.56
C LEU A 660 19.25 27.14 -59.35
N LEU A 661 19.40 27.60 -58.11
CA LEU A 661 19.51 29.01 -57.78
C LEU A 661 20.83 29.62 -58.28
N GLY A 662 21.96 28.94 -58.04
CA GLY A 662 23.29 29.40 -58.45
C GLY A 662 23.43 29.50 -59.98
N LEU A 663 23.18 28.38 -60.69
CA LEU A 663 23.28 28.32 -62.15
C LEU A 663 22.26 29.25 -62.83
N GLY A 664 21.02 29.30 -62.33
CA GLY A 664 19.98 30.18 -62.85
C GLY A 664 20.38 31.66 -62.75
N PHE A 665 20.86 32.10 -61.59
CA PHE A 665 21.37 33.45 -61.40
C PHE A 665 22.58 33.74 -62.29
N SER A 666 23.56 32.83 -62.36
CA SER A 666 24.80 33.02 -63.12
C SER A 666 24.56 33.09 -64.63
N LEU A 667 23.64 32.29 -65.18
CA LEU A 667 23.22 32.37 -66.58
C LEU A 667 22.43 33.67 -66.86
N ALA A 668 21.46 34.01 -66.01
CA ALA A 668 20.63 35.20 -66.17
C ALA A 668 21.44 36.50 -66.07
N TYR A 669 22.27 36.63 -65.04
CA TYR A 669 23.05 37.83 -64.81
C TYR A 669 24.31 37.90 -65.70
N GLY A 670 25.03 36.79 -65.90
CA GLY A 670 26.27 36.77 -66.67
C GLY A 670 26.09 37.13 -68.16
N SER A 671 24.95 36.76 -68.74
CA SER A 671 24.55 37.15 -70.10
C SER A 671 24.23 38.65 -70.20
N MET A 672 23.42 39.20 -69.29
CA MET A 672 23.13 40.63 -69.21
C MET A 672 24.40 41.48 -68.95
N PHE A 673 25.24 41.05 -67.99
CA PHE A 673 26.52 41.69 -67.68
C PHE A 673 27.45 41.72 -68.89
N THR A 674 27.57 40.61 -69.62
CA THR A 674 28.41 40.51 -70.82
C THR A 674 28.02 41.54 -71.89
N LYS A 675 26.72 41.77 -72.11
CA LYS A 675 26.26 42.82 -73.06
C LYS A 675 26.78 44.21 -72.67
N ILE A 676 26.60 44.59 -71.41
CA ILE A 676 26.99 45.91 -70.90
C ILE A 676 28.52 46.06 -70.87
N TRP A 677 29.25 45.01 -70.45
CA TRP A 677 30.72 44.98 -70.48
C TRP A 677 31.28 45.14 -71.90
N TRP A 678 30.67 44.50 -72.89
CA TRP A 678 31.08 44.67 -74.30
C TRP A 678 30.84 46.09 -74.79
N ILE A 679 29.68 46.70 -74.49
CA ILE A 679 29.41 48.10 -74.88
C ILE A 679 30.40 49.05 -74.22
N HIS A 680 30.65 48.90 -72.92
CA HIS A 680 31.64 49.69 -72.22
C HIS A 680 33.01 49.57 -72.90
N THR A 681 33.54 48.34 -73.04
CA THR A 681 34.88 48.12 -73.60
C THR A 681 35.02 48.50 -75.07
N ALA A 682 33.96 48.42 -75.88
CA ALA A 682 33.95 48.82 -77.29
C ALA A 682 33.88 50.34 -77.50
N PHE A 683 33.44 51.11 -76.50
CA PHE A 683 33.29 52.57 -76.59
C PHE A 683 34.29 53.37 -75.74
N THR A 684 34.81 52.83 -74.63
CA THR A 684 35.76 53.54 -73.75
C THR A 684 37.23 53.26 -74.04
N LYS A 685 37.60 52.16 -74.72
CA LYS A 685 39.01 51.89 -75.07
C LYS A 685 39.42 52.51 -76.42
N LYS A 686 40.44 53.38 -76.35
CA LYS A 686 41.13 54.13 -77.43
C LYS A 686 40.36 55.31 -78.03
N ASP A 687 41.09 56.39 -78.33
CA ASP A 687 40.55 57.61 -78.97
C ASP A 687 40.51 57.56 -80.50
N ASP A 688 41.20 56.60 -81.13
CA ASP A 688 41.29 56.54 -82.59
C ASP A 688 39.96 56.10 -83.23
N LYS A 689 39.30 57.08 -83.84
CA LYS A 689 38.01 56.98 -84.54
C LYS A 689 38.03 55.95 -85.69
N LYS A 690 39.20 55.64 -86.25
CA LYS A 690 39.40 54.66 -87.33
C LYS A 690 39.42 53.23 -86.78
N GLU A 691 40.08 53.00 -85.64
CA GLU A 691 40.03 51.71 -84.94
C GLU A 691 38.68 51.45 -84.28
N ARG A 692 38.00 52.46 -83.70
CA ARG A 692 36.63 52.28 -83.16
C ARG A 692 35.67 51.68 -84.20
N ARG A 693 35.76 52.12 -85.47
CA ARG A 693 34.99 51.52 -86.58
C ARG A 693 35.43 50.08 -86.87
N LYS A 694 36.73 49.79 -86.90
CA LYS A 694 37.29 48.46 -87.22
C LYS A 694 36.94 47.42 -86.13
N LEU A 695 37.10 47.77 -84.86
CA LEU A 695 36.73 46.95 -83.70
C LEU A 695 35.20 46.72 -83.62
N SER A 696 34.40 47.72 -83.97
CA SER A 696 32.95 47.56 -84.13
C SER A 696 32.59 46.60 -85.28
N GLN A 697 33.35 46.58 -86.37
CA GLN A 697 33.08 45.74 -87.54
C GLN A 697 33.41 44.26 -87.29
N THR A 698 34.50 43.94 -86.58
CA THR A 698 34.83 42.55 -86.21
C THR A 698 34.08 42.07 -84.96
N LEU A 699 32.75 41.96 -85.06
CA LEU A 699 31.95 41.30 -84.03
C LEU A 699 32.01 39.78 -84.20
N GLU A 700 32.88 39.12 -83.44
CA GLU A 700 32.93 37.66 -83.35
C GLU A 700 32.03 37.16 -82.20
N PRO A 701 30.92 36.44 -82.47
CA PRO A 701 29.99 36.02 -81.41
C PRO A 701 30.62 35.13 -80.34
N TRP A 702 31.64 34.35 -80.70
CA TRP A 702 32.31 33.42 -79.78
C TRP A 702 32.89 34.13 -78.56
N LYS A 703 33.39 35.37 -78.69
CA LYS A 703 33.96 36.14 -77.57
C LYS A 703 32.94 36.46 -76.48
N LEU A 704 31.67 36.69 -76.85
CA LEU A 704 30.58 36.95 -75.90
C LEU A 704 30.19 35.65 -75.17
N TYR A 705 30.12 34.52 -75.88
CA TYR A 705 29.86 33.24 -75.24
C TYR A 705 31.02 32.82 -74.31
N THR A 706 32.27 33.14 -74.65
CA THR A 706 33.44 32.87 -73.80
C THR A 706 33.35 33.61 -72.45
N THR A 707 32.96 34.88 -72.41
CA THR A 707 32.85 35.61 -71.13
C THR A 707 31.68 35.11 -70.27
N VAL A 708 30.55 34.76 -70.87
CA VAL A 708 29.43 34.12 -70.13
C VAL A 708 29.84 32.75 -69.59
N SER A 709 30.52 31.94 -70.40
CA SER A 709 31.00 30.60 -70.01
C SER A 709 32.06 30.66 -68.90
N LEU A 710 32.92 31.68 -68.91
CA LEU A 710 33.92 31.90 -67.86
C LEU A 710 33.25 32.27 -66.51
N LEU A 711 32.27 33.18 -66.52
CA LEU A 711 31.52 33.56 -65.32
C LEU A 711 30.72 32.37 -64.75
N LEU A 712 30.15 31.53 -65.62
CA LEU A 712 29.45 30.31 -65.22
C LEU A 712 30.43 29.24 -64.68
N GLY A 713 31.59 29.07 -65.32
CA GLY A 713 32.61 28.11 -64.90
C GLY A 713 33.17 28.40 -63.51
N LEU A 714 33.45 29.68 -63.21
CA LEU A 714 33.86 30.13 -61.87
C LEU A 714 32.79 29.82 -60.80
N ASP A 715 31.50 29.94 -61.15
CA ASP A 715 30.40 29.59 -60.26
C ASP A 715 30.29 28.08 -60.02
N ILE A 716 30.34 27.26 -61.09
CA ILE A 716 30.33 25.80 -61.01
C ILE A 716 31.49 25.29 -60.15
N ILE A 717 32.68 25.87 -60.31
CA ILE A 717 33.85 25.54 -59.49
C ILE A 717 33.61 25.91 -58.02
N THR A 718 33.09 27.11 -57.74
CA THR A 718 32.84 27.58 -56.36
C THR A 718 31.78 26.71 -55.65
N LEU A 719 30.66 26.43 -56.31
CA LEU A 719 29.58 25.60 -55.77
C LEU A 719 29.98 24.12 -55.66
N GLY A 720 30.76 23.62 -56.63
CA GLY A 720 31.31 22.26 -56.60
C GLY A 720 32.30 22.06 -55.45
N ILE A 721 33.20 23.02 -55.20
CA ILE A 721 34.11 22.99 -54.05
C ILE A 721 33.32 23.02 -52.74
N TRP A 722 32.30 23.89 -52.60
CA TRP A 722 31.45 23.90 -51.41
C TRP A 722 30.79 22.52 -51.19
N GLN A 723 30.11 21.96 -52.19
CA GLN A 723 29.44 20.66 -52.05
C GLN A 723 30.41 19.49 -51.73
N ILE A 724 31.66 19.54 -52.22
CA ILE A 724 32.65 18.49 -51.95
C ILE A 724 33.30 18.64 -50.57
N VAL A 725 33.55 19.88 -50.11
CA VAL A 725 34.30 20.17 -48.87
C VAL A 725 33.39 20.27 -47.64
N ASP A 726 32.16 20.75 -47.81
CA ASP A 726 31.18 20.95 -46.73
C ASP A 726 29.74 20.75 -47.26
N PRO A 727 29.35 19.49 -47.59
CA PRO A 727 28.06 19.19 -48.19
C PRO A 727 26.88 19.58 -47.29
N LEU A 728 25.86 20.19 -47.91
CA LEU A 728 24.60 20.49 -47.23
C LEU A 728 23.88 19.19 -46.85
N HIS A 729 23.58 19.05 -45.57
CA HIS A 729 22.90 17.93 -44.97
C HIS A 729 21.68 18.39 -44.17
N ARG A 730 20.86 17.42 -43.74
CA ARG A 730 19.71 17.65 -42.88
C ARG A 730 20.18 17.99 -41.46
N SER A 731 19.99 19.23 -41.03
CA SER A 731 20.04 19.62 -39.62
C SER A 731 18.64 19.63 -39.02
N ILE A 732 18.57 19.50 -37.69
CA ILE A 732 17.35 19.69 -36.90
C ILE A 732 17.66 20.74 -35.84
N GLU A 733 16.80 21.73 -35.73
CA GLU A 733 16.86 22.83 -34.75
C GLU A 733 15.72 22.65 -33.75
N GLU A 734 16.06 22.55 -32.47
CA GLU A 734 15.08 22.38 -31.39
C GLU A 734 14.72 23.74 -30.79
N PHE A 735 13.42 24.01 -30.65
CA PHE A 735 12.92 25.20 -29.98
C PHE A 735 12.66 24.93 -28.49
N THR A 736 12.44 26.00 -27.73
CA THR A 736 11.85 25.92 -26.39
C THR A 736 10.57 25.09 -26.42
N LYS A 737 10.35 24.28 -25.38
CA LYS A 737 9.09 23.53 -25.21
C LYS A 737 7.90 24.48 -25.12
N GLU A 738 6.80 24.11 -25.75
CA GLU A 738 5.56 24.89 -25.82
C GLU A 738 4.40 24.09 -25.23
N GLU A 739 3.48 24.80 -24.56
CA GLU A 739 2.23 24.20 -24.09
C GLU A 739 1.24 24.04 -25.26
N PRO A 740 0.51 22.91 -25.34
CA PRO A 740 -0.47 22.68 -26.39
C PRO A 740 -1.65 23.65 -26.29
N ARG A 741 -2.29 23.94 -27.43
CA ARG A 741 -3.52 24.75 -27.47
C ARG A 741 -4.75 23.90 -27.11
N GLY A 742 -4.83 23.50 -25.84
CA GLY A 742 -5.91 22.71 -25.24
C GLY A 742 -5.43 22.01 -23.96
N ASP A 743 -6.35 21.51 -23.12
CA ASP A 743 -6.01 20.80 -21.86
C ASP A 743 -5.55 19.35 -22.12
N LEU A 744 -4.44 19.23 -22.85
CA LEU A 744 -3.71 17.99 -23.10
C LEU A 744 -2.49 17.93 -22.17
N ASP A 745 -2.34 16.84 -21.43
CA ASP A 745 -1.31 16.67 -20.40
C ASP A 745 0.10 16.35 -20.96
N VAL A 746 0.51 17.09 -21.98
CA VAL A 746 1.74 16.89 -22.76
C VAL A 746 2.43 18.23 -23.01
N LEU A 747 3.76 18.22 -23.07
CA LEU A 747 4.55 19.35 -23.57
C LEU A 747 4.95 19.09 -25.02
N ILE A 748 4.81 20.08 -25.88
CA ILE A 748 5.27 19.99 -27.27
C ILE A 748 6.73 20.44 -27.32
N LEU A 749 7.61 19.63 -27.91
CA LEU A 749 8.95 20.05 -28.32
C LEU A 749 8.90 20.36 -29.82
N PRO A 750 8.93 21.64 -30.25
CA PRO A 750 8.94 21.98 -31.67
C PRO A 750 10.34 21.77 -32.24
N GLN A 751 10.42 21.12 -33.40
CA GLN A 751 11.65 20.95 -34.17
C GLN A 751 11.46 21.53 -35.59
N LEU A 752 12.47 22.22 -36.12
CA LEU A 752 12.55 22.61 -37.53
C LEU A 752 13.66 21.81 -38.21
N GLU A 753 13.34 21.18 -39.33
CA GLU A 753 14.33 20.58 -40.22
C GLU A 753 14.78 21.60 -41.27
N HIS A 754 16.08 21.75 -41.47
CA HIS A 754 16.61 22.63 -42.51
C HIS A 754 17.86 22.02 -43.17
N CYS A 755 18.32 22.66 -44.25
CA CYS A 755 19.57 22.31 -44.91
C CYS A 755 20.68 23.17 -44.32
N SER A 756 21.72 22.55 -43.75
CA SER A 756 22.88 23.27 -43.21
C SER A 756 24.18 22.57 -43.59
N SER A 757 25.29 23.26 -43.39
CA SER A 757 26.66 22.74 -43.54
C SER A 757 27.53 23.31 -42.42
N LEU A 758 28.64 22.63 -42.07
CA LEU A 758 29.43 22.92 -40.87
C LEU A 758 30.00 24.35 -40.85
N LYS A 759 30.18 24.97 -42.02
CA LYS A 759 30.66 26.34 -42.21
C LYS A 759 29.73 27.14 -43.14
N MET A 760 28.42 26.88 -43.08
CA MET A 760 27.41 27.48 -43.98
C MET A 760 27.56 29.00 -44.12
N ASN A 761 27.72 29.74 -43.02
CA ASN A 761 27.85 31.21 -43.07
C ASN A 761 29.13 31.67 -43.78
N THR A 762 30.23 30.90 -43.69
CA THR A 762 31.48 31.19 -44.42
C THR A 762 31.30 30.98 -45.91
N TRP A 763 30.69 29.87 -46.34
CA TRP A 763 30.43 29.59 -47.75
C TRP A 763 29.42 30.56 -48.36
N LEU A 764 28.33 30.85 -47.66
CA LEU A 764 27.37 31.88 -48.06
C LEU A 764 28.03 33.26 -48.17
N GLY A 765 28.90 33.63 -47.23
CA GLY A 765 29.67 34.88 -47.30
C GLY A 765 30.57 34.98 -48.54
N ILE A 766 31.28 33.90 -48.89
CA ILE A 766 32.11 33.83 -50.10
C ILE A 766 31.25 33.97 -51.36
N VAL A 767 30.16 33.21 -51.46
CA VAL A 767 29.26 33.23 -52.62
C VAL A 767 28.58 34.60 -52.74
N TYR A 768 27.91 35.09 -51.71
CA TYR A 768 27.23 36.40 -51.72
C TYR A 768 28.20 37.57 -51.92
N GLY A 769 29.41 37.53 -51.37
CA GLY A 769 30.44 38.54 -51.62
C GLY A 769 30.86 38.58 -53.08
N SER A 770 31.14 37.42 -53.69
CA SER A 770 31.51 37.34 -55.12
C SER A 770 30.40 37.81 -56.05
N LYS A 771 29.13 37.45 -55.78
CA LYS A 771 27.97 37.94 -56.54
C LYS A 771 27.74 39.43 -56.30
N GLY A 772 27.87 39.92 -55.06
CA GLY A 772 27.70 41.32 -54.70
C GLY A 772 28.67 42.25 -55.45
N LEU A 773 29.94 41.85 -55.55
CA LEU A 773 30.94 42.58 -56.35
C LEU A 773 30.56 42.61 -57.84
N LEU A 774 30.09 41.48 -58.40
CA LEU A 774 29.64 41.40 -59.79
C LEU A 774 28.38 42.26 -60.05
N LEU A 775 27.45 42.30 -59.10
CA LEU A 775 26.25 43.14 -59.12
C LEU A 775 26.61 44.64 -59.14
N LEU A 776 27.50 45.07 -58.23
CA LEU A 776 27.96 46.46 -58.14
C LEU A 776 28.71 46.90 -59.41
N LEU A 777 29.61 46.04 -59.92
CA LEU A 777 30.32 46.29 -61.17
C LEU A 777 29.37 46.41 -62.36
N GLY A 778 28.33 45.58 -62.44
CA GLY A 778 27.32 45.67 -63.50
C GLY A 778 26.46 46.94 -63.41
N ILE A 779 26.09 47.40 -62.22
CA ILE A 779 25.43 48.72 -62.04
C ILE A 779 26.35 49.84 -62.53
N PHE A 780 27.62 49.84 -62.14
CA PHE A 780 28.59 50.87 -62.53
C PHE A 780 28.74 50.95 -64.06
N LEU A 781 28.93 49.80 -64.73
CA LEU A 781 29.06 49.74 -66.19
C LEU A 781 27.75 50.14 -66.91
N ALA A 782 26.58 49.82 -66.35
CA ALA A 782 25.28 50.24 -66.89
C ALA A 782 25.06 51.76 -66.74
N TYR A 783 25.59 52.36 -65.67
CA TYR A 783 25.56 53.81 -65.46
C TYR A 783 26.49 54.55 -66.44
N GLU A 784 27.72 54.06 -66.65
CA GLU A 784 28.67 54.62 -67.62
C GLU A 784 28.14 54.55 -69.06
N THR A 785 27.53 53.43 -69.44
CA THR A 785 27.05 53.21 -70.82
C THR A 785 25.69 53.85 -71.14
N LYS A 786 24.98 54.44 -70.17
CA LYS A 786 23.59 54.94 -70.33
C LYS A 786 23.38 55.95 -71.46
N SER A 787 24.38 56.79 -71.73
CA SER A 787 24.31 57.90 -72.70
C SER A 787 24.71 57.49 -74.12
N VAL A 788 25.34 56.32 -74.27
CA VAL A 788 25.77 55.78 -75.56
C VAL A 788 24.54 55.45 -76.43
N SER A 789 24.68 55.55 -77.76
CA SER A 789 23.72 55.02 -78.72
C SER A 789 24.43 54.11 -79.72
N THR A 790 23.83 52.95 -80.00
CA THR A 790 24.38 51.96 -80.94
C THR A 790 23.23 51.27 -81.67
N GLU A 791 23.38 51.05 -82.97
CA GLU A 791 22.42 50.25 -83.75
C GLU A 791 22.61 48.74 -83.57
N LYS A 792 23.79 48.30 -83.09
CA LYS A 792 24.20 46.88 -83.02
C LYS A 792 23.79 46.16 -81.74
N ILE A 793 23.50 46.91 -80.67
CA ILE A 793 22.84 46.43 -79.46
C ILE A 793 21.79 47.48 -79.09
N ASN A 794 20.55 47.28 -79.54
CA ASN A 794 19.44 48.21 -79.36
C ASN A 794 18.79 48.13 -77.95
N ASP A 795 18.91 46.99 -77.26
CA ASP A 795 18.23 46.70 -76.00
C ASP A 795 19.00 47.08 -74.72
N HIS A 796 20.24 47.56 -74.87
CA HIS A 796 21.18 47.78 -73.75
C HIS A 796 20.64 48.64 -72.61
N ARG A 797 19.79 49.65 -72.89
CA ARG A 797 19.21 50.50 -71.85
C ARG A 797 18.20 49.75 -70.98
N ALA A 798 17.41 48.85 -71.57
CA ALA A 798 16.50 47.97 -70.83
C ALA A 798 17.28 46.92 -70.02
N VAL A 799 18.36 46.36 -70.58
CA VAL A 799 19.27 45.46 -69.87
C VAL A 799 19.92 46.14 -68.66
N GLY A 800 20.33 47.41 -68.78
CA GLY A 800 20.84 48.21 -67.66
C GLY A 800 19.83 48.43 -66.54
N MET A 801 18.55 48.71 -66.87
CA MET A 801 17.47 48.83 -65.89
C MET A 801 17.17 47.48 -65.20
N ALA A 802 17.18 46.38 -65.95
CA ALA A 802 17.00 45.03 -65.40
C ALA A 802 18.13 44.65 -64.43
N ILE A 803 19.39 44.92 -64.81
CA ILE A 803 20.56 44.75 -63.93
C ILE A 803 20.40 45.55 -62.64
N TYR A 804 20.02 46.82 -62.72
CA TYR A 804 19.82 47.68 -61.55
C TYR A 804 18.74 47.12 -60.61
N ASN A 805 17.57 46.74 -61.15
CA ASN A 805 16.47 46.19 -60.34
C ASN A 805 16.88 44.89 -59.65
N VAL A 806 17.43 43.92 -60.40
CA VAL A 806 17.91 42.63 -59.86
C VAL A 806 18.97 42.85 -58.78
N ALA A 807 19.93 43.76 -59.00
CA ALA A 807 20.97 44.06 -58.03
C ALA A 807 20.41 44.64 -56.73
N VAL A 808 19.55 45.66 -56.82
CA VAL A 808 18.94 46.31 -55.65
C VAL A 808 18.05 45.34 -54.87
N SER A 809 17.21 44.55 -55.55
CA SER A 809 16.39 43.53 -54.88
C SER A 809 17.24 42.46 -54.19
N THR A 810 18.29 41.97 -54.84
CA THR A 810 19.16 40.91 -54.28
C THR A 810 19.95 41.40 -53.07
N ILE A 811 20.58 42.57 -53.17
CA ILE A 811 21.36 43.16 -52.07
C ILE A 811 20.46 43.46 -50.87
N ARG A 812 19.26 44.03 -51.09
CA ARG A 812 18.29 44.29 -50.02
C ARG A 812 17.79 43.01 -49.35
N TYR A 813 17.59 41.93 -50.13
CA TYR A 813 17.18 40.64 -49.59
C TYR A 813 18.26 40.01 -48.70
N ILE A 814 19.52 40.00 -49.16
CA ILE A 814 20.65 39.47 -48.38
C ILE A 814 20.81 40.24 -47.07
N HIS A 815 20.83 41.58 -47.13
CA HIS A 815 20.93 42.42 -45.93
C HIS A 815 19.78 42.19 -44.95
N SER A 816 18.54 41.96 -45.44
CA SER A 816 17.38 41.65 -44.58
C SER A 816 17.46 40.31 -43.84
N ARG A 817 18.41 39.43 -44.20
CA ARG A 817 18.70 38.17 -43.49
C ARG A 817 19.79 38.29 -42.41
N GLY A 818 20.36 39.47 -42.18
CA GLY A 818 21.36 39.69 -41.12
C GLY A 818 22.73 39.05 -41.41
N ILE A 819 23.13 39.04 -42.69
CA ILE A 819 24.46 38.64 -43.18
C ILE A 819 25.15 39.89 -43.76
#